data_AF-A0AA85J0P2-F1
#
_entry.id   AF-A0AA85J0P2-F1
#
_cell.length_a   1.000
_cell.length_b   1.000
_cell.length_c   1.000
_cell.angle_alpha   90.00
_cell.angle_beta   90.00
_cell.angle_gamma   90.00
#
_symmetry.space_group_name_H-M   'P 1'
#
loop_
_entity.id
_entity.type
_entity.pdbx_description
1 polymer ?
#
loop_
_entity_poly.entity_id
_entity_poly.type
_entity_poly.pdbx_seq_one_letter_code
_entity_poly.pdbx_strand_id
1 'polypeptide(L)'
;MVKKTISSTEEKLTKSLKDSNHTLEFPQDIHKHIINLSTCTLSQLQLEALSYGMKYKTIPMKINKMEVQSQYENLYDQISDLTPSNKDNLDWFKVKLVDISHQFLNARIHQKNGLSKEHHAALKELIQKDNLVILKPDKGEGVVIMNKSDYQNKMNDILKDQSKFLLDNATDNVLLVEKQINRQLQILLMHGFINEKLYKQLKPIGSHTPQLYGLPKIHKTGNPLRPILDMSNSPYHKIAKWITEVLTPVRDSLSNHSVKSSFDLTEMLDTLNIKEKVMCSIDIESLFTNVPLHETVDFICDYITSNGINLPIPVTYIKDIILMCTENIRFTFQEKAYKQIDGVAMGSPLGPLLADIFMSKLEKQMQGMLGGFMLYKRYVDDTLIIGNNSESIENFITLFNHIHPNIRVTSELESNNKLGFLDITMTRRNDGTIQRSIFRKQTWTGQYLHFTSFVPIQYKRSLVKCLFSRARKICTSDTLMDELRHVHSVLLANGYPESFITCHSKEKPHLEKTASVPKKAIFINLPFKGDQIMQLTTQRLRSAIKRTFYAASLFLTCRTFSIPVPTIKGRNSVDSTSNCIYKFTCSCGDTYIGRTNRMFQCRRKEHIPKWLVNHIENPNAINLNRNPASSIAKHLLMSGHKININDCFTIISHNSNSRLLKVMEALWINHIQPKLCVQKSIDFNLRLPWTA
;
A
#
# COMPACT_ATOMS: atom_id res chain seq x y z
N MET A 1 -0.79 -9.87 -36.19
CA MET A 1 0.44 -9.68 -35.38
C MET A 1 0.31 -10.07 -33.91
N VAL A 2 -0.73 -9.66 -33.15
CA VAL A 2 -0.83 -9.91 -31.69
C VAL A 2 -0.81 -11.40 -31.26
N LYS A 3 -1.39 -12.32 -32.06
CA LYS A 3 -1.32 -13.77 -31.78
C LYS A 3 0.11 -14.34 -31.85
N LYS A 4 0.93 -13.87 -32.81
CA LYS A 4 2.35 -14.27 -32.94
C LYS A 4 3.19 -13.79 -31.75
N THR A 5 2.89 -12.62 -31.19
CA THR A 5 3.66 -12.05 -30.06
C THR A 5 3.37 -12.74 -28.72
N ILE A 6 2.14 -13.22 -28.51
CA ILE A 6 1.76 -13.96 -27.30
C ILE A 6 2.35 -15.37 -27.32
N SER A 7 2.21 -16.13 -28.43
CA SER A 7 2.83 -17.47 -28.50
C SER A 7 4.37 -17.39 -28.46
N SER A 8 4.98 -16.38 -29.08
CA SER A 8 6.42 -16.11 -28.96
C SER A 8 6.90 -15.88 -27.52
N THR A 9 6.08 -15.22 -26.69
CA THR A 9 6.44 -14.94 -25.29
C THR A 9 6.28 -16.18 -24.41
N GLU A 10 5.28 -17.00 -24.70
CA GLU A 10 5.01 -18.26 -23.99
C GLU A 10 6.03 -19.34 -24.38
N GLU A 11 6.36 -19.48 -25.66
CA GLU A 11 7.42 -20.38 -26.14
C GLU A 11 8.78 -20.04 -25.52
N LYS A 12 9.11 -18.75 -25.43
CA LYS A 12 10.32 -18.27 -24.74
C LYS A 12 10.30 -18.59 -23.26
N LEU A 13 9.16 -18.42 -22.60
CA LEU A 13 9.01 -18.73 -21.18
C LEU A 13 9.18 -20.22 -20.91
N THR A 14 8.49 -21.06 -21.68
CA THR A 14 8.60 -22.52 -21.58
C THR A 14 10.03 -22.96 -21.87
N LYS A 15 10.67 -22.45 -22.93
CA LYS A 15 12.08 -22.75 -23.24
C LYS A 15 13.02 -22.34 -22.11
N SER A 16 12.77 -21.20 -21.46
CA SER A 16 13.58 -20.72 -20.33
C SER A 16 13.41 -21.51 -19.03
N LEU A 17 12.49 -22.48 -18.99
CA LEU A 17 12.20 -23.32 -17.82
C LEU A 17 12.40 -24.83 -18.09
N LYS A 18 12.85 -25.20 -19.30
CA LYS A 18 12.95 -26.63 -19.71
C LYS A 18 14.07 -27.40 -19.00
N ASP A 19 15.15 -26.73 -18.59
CA ASP A 19 16.35 -27.37 -18.05
C ASP A 19 16.45 -27.28 -16.51
N SER A 20 15.41 -26.80 -15.83
CA SER A 20 15.46 -26.55 -14.40
C SER A 20 15.01 -27.76 -13.58
N ASN A 21 15.94 -28.65 -13.24
CA ASN A 21 15.77 -29.54 -12.08
C ASN A 21 15.90 -28.69 -10.81
N HIS A 22 14.78 -28.14 -10.35
CA HIS A 22 14.76 -27.34 -9.14
C HIS A 22 14.82 -28.23 -7.90
N THR A 23 15.96 -28.25 -7.22
CA THR A 23 16.02 -28.62 -5.82
C THR A 23 15.42 -27.47 -4.99
N LEU A 24 14.52 -27.82 -4.06
CA LEU A 24 13.95 -26.88 -3.09
C LEU A 24 14.99 -26.64 -2.00
N GLU A 25 16.03 -25.89 -2.32
CA GLU A 25 17.08 -25.55 -1.35
C GLU A 25 16.77 -24.20 -0.72
N PHE A 26 16.92 -24.15 0.61
CA PHE A 26 16.89 -22.90 1.36
C PHE A 26 18.14 -22.07 1.05
N PRO A 27 18.09 -20.73 1.25
CA PRO A 27 19.27 -19.89 1.12
C PRO A 27 20.43 -20.43 1.97
N GLN A 28 21.64 -20.50 1.38
CA GLN A 28 22.81 -21.08 2.05
C GLN A 28 23.21 -20.34 3.34
N ASP A 29 22.96 -19.02 3.40
CA ASP A 29 23.23 -18.18 4.58
C ASP A 29 21.92 -17.61 5.14
N ILE A 30 21.23 -18.43 5.94
CA ILE A 30 19.93 -18.08 6.54
C ILE A 30 20.06 -16.90 7.51
N HIS A 31 21.17 -16.82 8.25
CA HIS A 31 21.39 -15.80 9.27
C HIS A 31 21.58 -14.41 8.69
N LYS A 32 22.12 -14.29 7.47
CA LYS A 32 22.18 -13.02 6.76
C LYS A 32 20.83 -12.32 6.60
N HIS A 33 19.74 -13.08 6.51
CA HIS A 33 18.40 -12.55 6.25
C HIS A 33 17.58 -12.29 7.51
N ILE A 34 18.05 -12.75 8.68
CA ILE A 34 17.32 -12.73 9.94
C ILE A 34 18.14 -12.04 11.01
N ILE A 35 17.65 -10.91 11.49
CA ILE A 35 18.26 -10.14 12.56
C ILE A 35 17.49 -10.40 13.85
N ASN A 36 18.03 -11.28 14.68
CA ASN A 36 17.44 -11.61 15.97
C ASN A 36 17.97 -10.67 17.05
N LEU A 37 17.15 -9.70 17.45
CA LEU A 37 17.38 -8.77 18.56
C LEU A 37 16.64 -9.20 19.84
N SER A 38 16.07 -10.40 19.85
CA SER A 38 15.33 -10.93 20.99
C SER A 38 16.16 -11.94 21.78
N THR A 39 15.69 -12.30 22.97
CA THR A 39 16.27 -13.38 23.78
C THR A 39 15.84 -14.77 23.32
N CYS A 40 14.92 -14.87 22.35
CA CYS A 40 14.39 -16.15 21.87
C CYS A 40 15.38 -16.83 20.92
N THR A 41 15.69 -18.09 21.18
CA THR A 41 16.35 -18.98 20.20
C THR A 41 15.33 -19.46 19.18
N LEU A 42 15.69 -19.46 17.90
CA LEU A 42 14.83 -19.88 16.80
C LEU A 42 15.18 -21.30 16.39
N SER A 43 14.18 -22.12 16.12
CA SER A 43 14.40 -23.45 15.57
C SER A 43 14.86 -23.37 14.11
N GLN A 44 15.51 -24.43 13.62
CA GLN A 44 15.95 -24.52 12.22
C GLN A 44 14.79 -24.28 11.24
N LEU A 45 13.62 -24.88 11.50
CA LEU A 45 12.41 -24.68 10.68
C LEU A 45 11.91 -23.22 10.68
N GLN A 46 12.06 -22.50 11.80
CA GLN A 46 11.70 -21.08 11.87
C GLN A 46 12.68 -20.24 11.06
N LEU A 47 13.98 -20.51 11.19
CA LEU A 47 15.03 -19.86 10.43
C LEU A 47 14.83 -20.08 8.92
N GLU A 48 14.65 -21.33 8.49
CA GLU A 48 14.38 -21.69 7.10
C GLU A 48 13.15 -20.99 6.54
N ALA A 49 12.04 -20.96 7.29
CA ALA A 49 10.82 -20.31 6.82
C ALA A 49 10.94 -18.78 6.70
N LEU A 50 11.66 -18.13 7.63
CA LEU A 50 11.88 -16.69 7.63
C LEU A 50 12.97 -16.27 6.63
N SER A 51 13.88 -17.17 6.24
CA SER A 51 14.96 -16.92 5.28
C SER A 51 14.46 -16.47 3.90
N TYR A 52 13.27 -16.90 3.49
CA TYR A 52 12.64 -16.45 2.25
C TYR A 52 12.13 -14.99 2.30
N GLY A 53 12.05 -14.43 3.51
CA GLY A 53 11.67 -13.04 3.76
C GLY A 53 10.17 -12.77 3.70
N MET A 54 9.79 -11.59 4.20
CA MET A 54 8.39 -11.17 4.38
C MET A 54 7.61 -11.04 3.05
N LYS A 55 8.32 -10.89 1.92
CA LYS A 55 7.71 -10.75 0.59
C LYS A 55 7.33 -12.10 -0.03
N TYR A 56 7.83 -13.21 0.49
CA TYR A 56 7.54 -14.54 -0.03
C TYR A 56 6.04 -14.85 0.04
N LYS A 57 5.52 -15.35 -1.07
CA LYS A 57 4.13 -15.76 -1.25
C LYS A 57 3.98 -17.27 -1.24
N THR A 58 2.94 -17.75 -0.55
CA THR A 58 2.59 -19.15 -0.38
C THR A 58 1.30 -19.51 -1.10
N ILE A 59 1.06 -20.82 -1.24
CA ILE A 59 -0.17 -21.35 -1.81
C ILE A 59 -1.34 -21.04 -0.86
N PRO A 60 -2.46 -20.49 -1.36
CA PRO A 60 -3.63 -20.25 -0.51
C PRO A 60 -4.18 -21.55 0.06
N MET A 61 -4.42 -21.58 1.37
CA MET A 61 -5.09 -22.71 2.03
C MET A 61 -6.56 -22.83 1.63
N LYS A 62 -7.24 -21.69 1.44
CA LYS A 62 -8.66 -21.63 1.09
C LYS A 62 -8.92 -20.46 0.14
N ILE A 63 -9.70 -20.71 -0.90
CA ILE A 63 -10.19 -19.68 -1.82
C ILE A 63 -11.63 -19.34 -1.46
N ASN A 64 -11.92 -18.05 -1.29
CA ASN A 64 -13.25 -17.58 -0.98
C ASN A 64 -14.13 -17.60 -2.25
N LYS A 65 -15.09 -18.54 -2.30
CA LYS A 65 -16.06 -18.70 -3.40
C LYS A 65 -16.81 -17.39 -3.69
N MET A 66 -17.36 -16.75 -2.67
CA MET A 66 -18.17 -15.53 -2.80
C MET A 66 -17.34 -14.38 -3.38
N GLU A 67 -16.08 -14.29 -2.97
CA GLU A 67 -15.20 -13.26 -3.47
C GLU A 67 -14.87 -13.47 -4.96
N VAL A 68 -14.57 -14.71 -5.37
CA VAL A 68 -14.35 -15.03 -6.79
C VAL A 68 -15.60 -14.72 -7.61
N GLN A 69 -16.77 -15.22 -7.21
CA GLN A 69 -18.03 -15.00 -7.93
C GLN A 69 -18.36 -13.51 -8.05
N SER A 70 -18.10 -12.72 -6.99
CA SER A 70 -18.31 -11.26 -7.03
C SER A 70 -17.47 -10.55 -8.10
N GLN A 71 -16.29 -11.08 -8.44
CA GLN A 71 -15.42 -10.53 -9.47
C GLN A 71 -15.98 -10.79 -10.88
N TYR A 72 -16.65 -11.92 -11.10
CA TYR A 72 -17.31 -12.21 -12.38
C TYR A 72 -18.54 -11.34 -12.58
N GLU A 73 -19.35 -11.12 -11.54
CA GLU A 73 -20.45 -10.14 -11.56
C GLU A 73 -19.93 -8.72 -11.85
N ASN A 74 -18.85 -8.31 -11.16
CA ASN A 74 -18.25 -7.00 -11.40
C ASN A 74 -17.64 -6.87 -12.81
N LEU A 75 -17.11 -7.94 -13.37
CA LEU A 75 -16.64 -7.97 -14.77
C LEU A 75 -17.81 -7.78 -15.74
N TYR A 76 -18.92 -8.47 -15.52
CA TYR A 76 -20.12 -8.33 -16.36
C TYR A 76 -20.69 -6.92 -16.28
N ASP A 77 -20.79 -6.33 -15.07
CA ASP A 77 -21.33 -4.99 -14.91
C ASP A 77 -20.46 -3.90 -15.56
N GLN A 78 -19.13 -4.07 -15.60
CA GLN A 78 -18.22 -3.15 -16.33
C GLN A 78 -18.45 -3.13 -17.85
N ILE A 79 -19.09 -4.16 -18.41
CA ILE A 79 -19.32 -4.33 -19.84
C ILE A 79 -20.78 -4.03 -20.21
N SER A 80 -21.64 -3.84 -19.21
CA SER A 80 -23.09 -3.72 -19.40
C SER A 80 -23.56 -2.50 -20.22
N ASP A 81 -22.70 -1.49 -20.35
CA ASP A 81 -22.90 -0.31 -21.20
C ASP A 81 -22.45 -0.51 -22.65
N LEU A 82 -21.77 -1.61 -22.97
CA LEU A 82 -21.37 -1.94 -24.33
C LEU A 82 -22.47 -2.71 -25.06
N THR A 83 -22.60 -2.47 -26.36
CA THR A 83 -23.51 -3.22 -27.22
C THR A 83 -22.94 -4.64 -27.47
N PRO A 84 -23.71 -5.70 -27.14
CA PRO A 84 -23.30 -7.06 -27.47
C PRO A 84 -23.43 -7.33 -28.97
N SER A 85 -22.68 -8.30 -29.49
CA SER A 85 -22.76 -8.72 -30.90
C SER A 85 -24.17 -9.15 -31.31
N ASN A 86 -24.88 -9.90 -30.46
CA ASN A 86 -26.30 -10.26 -30.58
C ASN A 86 -26.82 -10.81 -29.22
N LYS A 87 -28.14 -11.04 -29.13
CA LYS A 87 -28.79 -11.53 -27.90
C LYS A 87 -28.33 -12.94 -27.49
N ASP A 88 -28.22 -13.87 -28.43
CA ASP A 88 -27.80 -15.24 -28.13
C ASP A 88 -26.37 -15.30 -27.56
N ASN A 89 -25.45 -14.50 -28.10
CA ASN A 89 -24.11 -14.37 -27.58
C ASN A 89 -24.10 -13.75 -26.18
N LEU A 90 -25.03 -12.84 -25.86
CA LEU A 90 -25.15 -12.28 -24.52
C LEU A 90 -25.58 -13.35 -23.50
N ASP A 91 -26.61 -14.13 -23.81
CA ASP A 91 -27.10 -15.16 -22.90
C ASP A 91 -26.09 -16.31 -22.76
N TRP A 92 -25.45 -16.71 -23.87
CA TRP A 92 -24.30 -17.61 -23.84
C TRP A 92 -23.17 -17.07 -22.98
N PHE A 93 -22.86 -15.77 -23.07
CA PHE A 93 -21.78 -15.14 -22.32
C PHE A 93 -22.02 -15.19 -20.81
N LYS A 94 -23.25 -14.91 -20.34
CA LYS A 94 -23.62 -15.01 -18.93
C LYS A 94 -23.39 -16.42 -18.38
N VAL A 95 -23.89 -17.44 -19.07
CA VAL A 95 -23.67 -18.85 -18.70
C VAL A 95 -22.18 -19.18 -18.74
N LYS A 96 -21.46 -18.68 -19.74
CA LYS A 96 -20.04 -18.95 -19.91
C LYS A 96 -19.19 -18.34 -18.79
N LEU A 97 -19.54 -17.17 -18.27
CA LEU A 97 -18.86 -16.56 -17.12
C LEU A 97 -19.01 -17.41 -15.86
N VAL A 98 -20.22 -17.91 -15.59
CA VAL A 98 -20.50 -18.81 -14.46
C VAL A 98 -19.71 -20.11 -14.61
N ASP A 99 -19.74 -20.74 -15.79
CA ASP A 99 -18.95 -21.94 -16.12
C ASP A 99 -17.45 -21.71 -15.87
N ILE A 100 -16.87 -20.62 -16.39
CA ILE A 100 -15.45 -20.30 -16.17
C ILE A 100 -15.16 -20.12 -14.68
N SER A 101 -16.04 -19.46 -13.92
CA SER A 101 -15.91 -19.30 -12.47
C SER A 101 -15.90 -20.65 -11.74
N HIS A 102 -16.82 -21.57 -12.07
CA HIS A 102 -16.86 -22.90 -11.46
C HIS A 102 -15.61 -23.72 -11.79
N GLN A 103 -15.19 -23.72 -13.05
CA GLN A 103 -13.98 -24.42 -13.46
C GLN A 103 -12.73 -23.85 -12.77
N PHE A 104 -12.65 -22.52 -12.65
CA PHE A 104 -11.58 -21.87 -11.91
C PHE A 104 -11.59 -22.27 -10.42
N LEU A 105 -12.74 -22.29 -9.76
CA LEU A 105 -12.87 -22.68 -8.35
C LEU A 105 -12.46 -24.15 -8.13
N ASN A 106 -12.89 -25.04 -9.02
CA ASN A 106 -12.66 -26.48 -8.92
C ASN A 106 -11.26 -26.93 -9.39
N ALA A 107 -10.54 -26.10 -10.14
CA ALA A 107 -9.19 -26.44 -10.61
C ALA A 107 -8.23 -26.71 -9.44
N ARG A 108 -7.48 -27.81 -9.49
CA ARG A 108 -6.50 -28.17 -8.45
C ARG A 108 -5.16 -27.49 -8.69
N ILE A 109 -4.53 -27.01 -7.63
CA ILE A 109 -3.20 -26.41 -7.70
C ILE A 109 -2.17 -27.55 -7.70
N HIS A 110 -1.39 -27.67 -8.77
CA HIS A 110 -0.39 -28.75 -8.94
C HIS A 110 1.06 -28.32 -8.65
N GLN A 111 1.29 -27.06 -8.27
CA GLN A 111 2.63 -26.57 -7.93
C GLN A 111 3.04 -27.00 -6.51
N LYS A 112 4.30 -27.41 -6.34
CA LYS A 112 4.89 -27.73 -5.03
C LYS A 112 5.04 -26.45 -4.20
N ASN A 113 4.75 -26.55 -2.90
CA ASN A 113 4.97 -25.45 -1.97
C ASN A 113 6.46 -25.39 -1.61
N GLY A 114 7.06 -24.19 -1.56
CA GLY A 114 8.43 -24.04 -1.11
C GLY A 114 8.60 -24.15 0.41
N LEU A 115 7.50 -24.13 1.17
CA LEU A 115 7.46 -24.36 2.61
C LEU A 115 6.59 -25.58 2.93
N SER A 116 7.11 -26.50 3.76
CA SER A 116 6.38 -27.69 4.20
C SER A 116 5.32 -27.38 5.26
N LYS A 117 4.51 -28.37 5.67
CA LYS A 117 3.51 -28.18 6.73
C LYS A 117 4.15 -27.88 8.08
N GLU A 118 5.29 -28.50 8.35
CA GLU A 118 6.11 -28.35 9.56
C GLU A 118 6.63 -26.91 9.67
N HIS A 119 7.07 -26.30 8.56
CA HIS A 119 7.46 -24.88 8.52
C HIS A 119 6.29 -23.95 8.90
N HIS A 120 5.08 -24.22 8.39
CA HIS A 120 3.91 -23.41 8.72
C HIS A 120 3.51 -23.57 10.20
N ALA A 121 3.66 -24.77 10.77
CA ALA A 121 3.42 -25.02 12.18
C ALA A 121 4.44 -24.28 13.06
N ALA A 122 5.73 -24.37 12.72
CA ALA A 122 6.83 -23.71 13.44
C ALA A 122 6.72 -22.18 13.40
N LEU A 123 6.30 -21.61 12.26
CA LEU A 123 5.97 -20.20 12.16
C LEU A 123 4.76 -19.86 13.04
N LYS A 124 3.67 -20.64 12.98
CA LYS A 124 2.47 -20.38 13.79
C LYS A 124 2.81 -20.35 15.29
N GLU A 125 3.66 -21.26 15.76
CA GLU A 125 4.16 -21.29 17.13
C GLU A 125 4.91 -19.99 17.48
N LEU A 126 5.85 -19.55 16.62
CA LEU A 126 6.61 -18.32 16.83
C LEU A 126 5.69 -17.09 16.92
N ILE A 127 4.63 -17.05 16.11
CA ILE A 127 3.66 -15.96 16.04
C ILE A 127 2.75 -15.91 17.27
N GLN A 128 2.53 -17.05 17.91
CA GLN A 128 1.73 -17.15 19.14
C GLN A 128 2.50 -16.70 20.38
N LYS A 129 3.81 -16.46 20.28
CA LYS A 129 4.62 -15.94 21.40
C LYS A 129 4.32 -14.46 21.63
N ASP A 130 3.58 -14.16 22.69
CA ASP A 130 3.15 -12.80 23.04
C ASP A 130 4.29 -11.84 23.45
N ASN A 131 5.47 -12.37 23.78
CA ASN A 131 6.65 -11.61 24.18
C ASN A 131 7.54 -11.16 23.01
N LEU A 132 7.20 -11.49 21.76
CA LEU A 132 8.00 -11.15 20.59
C LEU A 132 7.22 -10.28 19.59
N VAL A 133 7.97 -9.51 18.81
CA VAL A 133 7.46 -8.77 17.65
C VAL A 133 8.34 -9.11 16.44
N ILE A 134 7.70 -9.49 15.34
CA ILE A 134 8.37 -9.75 14.06
C ILE A 134 8.11 -8.56 13.14
N LEU A 135 9.19 -7.92 12.69
CA LEU A 135 9.19 -6.64 12.01
C LEU A 135 9.93 -6.74 10.66
N LYS A 136 9.53 -5.89 9.72
CA LYS A 136 10.39 -5.55 8.58
C LYS A 136 11.38 -4.46 9.02
N PRO A 137 12.67 -4.50 8.63
CA PRO A 137 13.56 -3.39 8.85
C PRO A 137 13.14 -2.16 8.03
N ASP A 138 13.54 -0.98 8.49
CA ASP A 138 13.33 0.29 7.82
C ASP A 138 13.93 0.33 6.39
N LYS A 139 15.10 -0.29 6.23
CA LYS A 139 15.81 -0.43 4.95
C LYS A 139 16.17 -1.89 4.72
N GLY A 140 15.99 -2.37 3.49
CA GLY A 140 16.22 -3.77 3.11
C GLY A 140 14.95 -4.64 3.19
N GLU A 141 15.12 -5.95 2.97
CA GLU A 141 14.03 -6.94 2.87
C GLU A 141 14.10 -8.09 3.89
N GLY A 142 15.06 -8.04 4.81
CA GLY A 142 15.23 -9.06 5.86
C GLY A 142 14.10 -9.07 6.90
N VAL A 143 14.23 -9.94 7.88
CA VAL A 143 13.30 -10.09 9.01
C VAL A 143 14.00 -9.66 10.30
N VAL A 144 13.34 -8.84 11.12
CA VAL A 144 13.83 -8.45 12.45
C VAL A 144 12.92 -9.06 13.50
N ILE A 145 13.50 -9.73 14.50
CA ILE A 145 12.77 -10.26 15.65
C ILE A 145 13.24 -9.50 16.88
N MET A 146 12.32 -8.96 17.67
CA MET A 146 12.62 -8.13 18.84
C MET A 146 11.74 -8.53 20.01
N ASN A 147 12.24 -8.40 21.24
CA ASN A 147 11.38 -8.51 22.41
C ASN A 147 10.32 -7.42 22.37
N LYS A 148 9.09 -7.77 22.72
CA LYS A 148 7.97 -6.82 22.75
C LYS A 148 8.24 -5.68 23.71
N SER A 149 8.78 -5.95 24.90
CA SER A 149 9.16 -4.92 25.88
C SER A 149 10.09 -3.87 25.28
N ASP A 150 11.14 -4.29 24.58
CA ASP A 150 12.16 -3.40 24.04
C ASP A 150 11.59 -2.54 22.92
N TYR A 151 10.75 -3.14 22.06
CA TYR A 151 10.01 -2.42 21.04
C TYR A 151 9.07 -1.37 21.64
N GLN A 152 8.32 -1.75 22.69
CA GLN A 152 7.39 -0.87 23.37
C GLN A 152 8.11 0.30 24.05
N ASN A 153 9.24 0.06 24.70
CA ASN A 153 10.08 1.08 25.32
C ASN A 153 10.58 2.09 24.29
N LYS A 154 11.16 1.61 23.18
CA LYS A 154 11.64 2.47 22.09
C LYS A 154 10.54 3.33 21.47
N MET A 155 9.33 2.79 21.32
CA MET A 155 8.18 3.56 20.83
C MET A 155 7.71 4.59 21.86
N ASN A 156 7.67 4.23 23.14
CA ASN A 156 7.32 5.15 24.21
C ASN A 156 8.33 6.30 24.33
N ASP A 157 9.62 6.04 24.10
CA ASP A 157 10.65 7.09 24.08
C ASP A 157 10.41 8.13 22.99
N ILE A 158 9.92 7.72 21.81
CA ILE A 158 9.49 8.65 20.75
C ILE A 158 8.27 9.47 21.20
N LEU A 159 7.30 8.82 21.86
CA LEU A 159 6.06 9.46 22.32
C LEU A 159 6.24 10.36 23.55
N LYS A 160 7.42 10.38 24.19
CA LYS A 160 7.73 11.28 25.31
C LYS A 160 7.94 12.73 24.86
N ASP A 161 8.19 12.97 23.57
CA ASP A 161 8.38 14.33 23.06
C ASP A 161 7.05 15.10 23.07
N GLN A 162 6.84 15.87 24.14
CA GLN A 162 5.64 16.67 24.36
C GLN A 162 5.50 17.85 23.39
N SER A 163 6.57 18.22 22.67
CA SER A 163 6.49 19.24 21.63
C SER A 163 5.76 18.74 20.39
N LYS A 164 5.75 17.42 20.17
CA LYS A 164 5.15 16.77 19.00
C LYS A 164 3.93 15.93 19.33
N PHE A 165 3.92 15.26 20.49
CA PHE A 165 2.90 14.28 20.87
C PHE A 165 2.32 14.55 22.26
N LEU A 166 0.99 14.49 22.36
CA LEU A 166 0.27 14.58 23.64
C LEU A 166 -0.59 13.34 23.86
N LEU A 167 -0.68 12.89 25.11
CA LEU A 167 -1.63 11.84 25.50
C LEU A 167 -3.06 12.39 25.39
N ASP A 168 -3.97 11.61 24.80
CA ASP A 168 -5.36 12.00 24.60
C ASP A 168 -6.32 11.08 25.36
N ASN A 169 -6.74 11.54 26.54
CA ASN A 169 -7.66 10.81 27.40
C ASN A 169 -9.13 10.94 26.98
N ALA A 170 -9.44 11.73 25.94
CA ALA A 170 -10.82 11.83 25.45
C ALA A 170 -11.28 10.48 24.87
N THR A 171 -12.58 10.24 24.89
CA THR A 171 -13.16 9.04 24.25
C THR A 171 -12.93 9.08 22.75
N ASP A 172 -12.51 7.93 22.17
CA ASP A 172 -12.27 7.87 20.73
C ASP A 172 -13.57 8.11 19.96
N ASN A 173 -13.56 9.16 19.15
CA ASN A 173 -14.73 9.57 18.40
C ASN A 173 -14.36 9.94 16.96
N VAL A 174 -13.80 8.96 16.24
CA VAL A 174 -13.55 9.03 14.79
C VAL A 174 -14.78 9.49 14.01
N LEU A 175 -15.99 9.19 14.48
CA LEU A 175 -17.25 9.62 13.84
C LEU A 175 -17.47 11.15 13.93
N LEU A 176 -16.98 11.82 14.98
CA LEU A 176 -17.01 13.29 15.02
C LEU A 176 -16.07 13.88 13.97
N VAL A 177 -14.89 13.29 13.80
CA VAL A 177 -13.94 13.72 12.76
C VAL A 177 -14.54 13.50 11.37
N GLU A 178 -15.16 12.34 11.12
CA GLU A 178 -15.90 12.12 9.86
C GLU A 178 -16.96 13.20 9.63
N LYS A 179 -17.73 13.57 10.66
CA LYS A 179 -18.75 14.63 10.55
C LYS A 179 -18.14 16.00 10.24
N GLN A 180 -17.01 16.34 10.87
CA GLN A 180 -16.31 17.61 10.61
C GLN A 180 -15.81 17.68 9.17
N ILE A 181 -15.13 16.64 8.67
CA ILE A 181 -14.67 16.58 7.29
C ILE A 181 -15.86 16.60 6.33
N ASN A 182 -16.92 15.85 6.61
CA ASN A 182 -18.12 15.83 5.78
C ASN A 182 -18.79 17.21 5.69
N ARG A 183 -18.82 17.98 6.79
CA ARG A 183 -19.33 19.36 6.78
C ARG A 183 -18.50 20.25 5.87
N GLN A 184 -17.17 20.16 5.92
CA GLN A 184 -16.31 20.94 5.01
C GLN A 184 -16.52 20.54 3.55
N LEU A 185 -16.56 19.24 3.26
CA LEU A 185 -16.83 18.75 1.90
C LEU A 185 -18.22 19.20 1.39
N GLN A 186 -19.22 19.31 2.25
CA GLN A 186 -20.54 19.86 1.90
C GLN A 186 -20.47 21.35 1.56
N ILE A 187 -19.71 22.14 2.33
CA ILE A 187 -19.51 23.56 2.06
C ILE A 187 -18.85 23.74 0.68
N LEU A 188 -17.82 22.95 0.36
CA LEU A 188 -17.17 22.99 -0.95
C LEU A 188 -18.12 22.61 -2.10
N LEU A 189 -19.00 21.63 -1.87
CA LEU A 189 -20.02 21.21 -2.84
C LEU A 189 -21.07 22.31 -3.07
N MET A 190 -21.54 22.95 -1.99
CA MET A 190 -22.53 24.04 -2.07
C MET A 190 -22.00 25.26 -2.83
N HIS A 191 -20.73 25.60 -2.65
CA HIS A 191 -20.07 26.68 -3.39
C HIS A 191 -19.62 26.27 -4.81
N GLY A 192 -19.83 25.01 -5.23
CA GLY A 192 -19.48 24.55 -6.56
C GLY A 192 -17.99 24.28 -6.80
N PHE A 193 -17.14 24.31 -5.77
CA PHE A 193 -15.71 23.99 -5.91
C PHE A 193 -15.45 22.50 -6.17
N ILE A 194 -16.35 21.63 -5.73
CA ILE A 194 -16.32 20.20 -6.05
C ILE A 194 -17.68 19.73 -6.57
N ASN A 195 -17.66 18.72 -7.44
CA ASN A 195 -18.89 18.09 -7.93
C ASN A 195 -19.33 16.90 -7.04
N GLU A 196 -20.55 16.42 -7.24
CA GLU A 196 -21.11 15.30 -6.46
C GLU A 196 -20.25 14.02 -6.53
N LYS A 197 -19.64 13.76 -7.69
CA LYS A 197 -18.82 12.57 -7.90
C LYS A 197 -17.59 12.61 -7.01
N LEU A 198 -16.90 13.75 -6.98
CA LEU A 198 -15.73 13.98 -6.14
C LEU A 198 -16.13 13.98 -4.67
N TYR A 199 -17.23 14.63 -4.29
CA TYR A 199 -17.77 14.57 -2.92
C TYR A 199 -17.97 13.12 -2.46
N LYS A 200 -18.65 12.28 -3.25
CA LYS A 200 -18.89 10.86 -2.93
C LYS A 200 -17.58 10.06 -2.81
N GLN A 201 -16.54 10.43 -3.56
CA GLN A 201 -15.23 9.80 -3.48
C GLN A 201 -14.50 10.18 -2.20
N LEU A 202 -14.44 11.47 -1.88
CA LEU A 202 -13.70 12.03 -0.73
C LEU A 202 -14.36 11.73 0.61
N LYS A 203 -15.70 11.66 0.64
CA LYS A 203 -16.49 11.43 1.85
C LYS A 203 -15.94 10.27 2.70
N PRO A 204 -15.42 10.52 3.91
CA PRO A 204 -15.05 9.45 4.84
C PRO A 204 -16.30 8.76 5.37
N ILE A 205 -16.26 7.42 5.39
CA ILE A 205 -17.33 6.55 5.89
C ILE A 205 -16.69 5.28 6.45
N GLY A 206 -16.98 4.97 7.71
CA GLY A 206 -16.45 3.75 8.34
C GLY A 206 -14.94 3.80 8.52
N SER A 207 -14.40 4.99 8.75
CA SER A 207 -13.00 5.20 9.05
C SER A 207 -12.62 4.59 10.41
N HIS A 208 -11.35 4.27 10.56
CA HIS A 208 -10.76 3.92 11.85
C HIS A 208 -9.76 4.98 12.27
N THR A 209 -9.51 5.04 13.56
CA THR A 209 -8.44 5.85 14.12
C THR A 209 -7.10 5.31 13.61
N PRO A 210 -6.20 6.18 13.11
CA PRO A 210 -4.85 5.79 12.71
C PRO A 210 -4.10 5.04 13.81
N GLN A 211 -3.24 4.09 13.44
CA GLN A 211 -2.43 3.33 14.38
C GLN A 211 -0.94 3.58 14.14
N LEU A 212 -0.19 3.86 15.20
CA LEU A 212 1.25 4.07 15.14
C LEU A 212 2.00 2.73 15.24
N TYR A 213 3.05 2.56 14.44
CA TYR A 213 3.98 1.46 14.55
C TYR A 213 5.41 1.88 14.18
N GLY A 214 6.41 1.11 14.57
CA GLY A 214 7.83 1.41 14.37
C GLY A 214 8.52 0.41 13.45
N LEU A 215 9.40 0.88 12.57
CA LEU A 215 10.29 0.04 11.75
C LEU A 215 11.74 0.13 12.27
N PRO A 216 12.41 -0.98 12.58
CA PRO A 216 13.79 -0.95 13.09
C PRO A 216 14.80 -0.42 12.06
N LYS A 217 15.52 0.65 12.42
CA LYS A 217 16.66 1.17 11.66
C LYS A 217 17.92 0.36 12.00
N ILE A 218 18.00 -0.85 11.48
CA ILE A 218 19.11 -1.82 11.71
C ILE A 218 20.51 -1.33 11.27
N HIS A 219 20.59 -0.23 10.53
CA HIS A 219 21.82 0.39 10.05
C HIS A 219 22.32 1.50 10.99
N LYS A 220 21.61 1.79 12.08
CA LYS A 220 21.99 2.79 13.09
C LYS A 220 22.25 2.11 14.42
N THR A 221 23.26 2.58 15.14
CA THR A 221 23.61 2.10 16.48
C THR A 221 22.39 2.13 17.42
N GLY A 222 22.21 1.08 18.22
CA GLY A 222 21.07 0.94 19.13
C GLY A 222 19.75 0.53 18.44
N ASN A 223 19.71 0.43 17.11
CA ASN A 223 18.54 0.04 16.32
C ASN A 223 17.27 0.86 16.68
N PRO A 224 17.30 2.21 16.55
CA PRO A 224 16.14 3.05 16.82
C PRO A 224 14.99 2.73 15.86
N LEU A 225 13.76 3.07 16.25
CA LEU A 225 12.58 2.82 15.43
C LEU A 225 12.26 4.05 14.55
N ARG A 226 11.83 3.83 13.30
CA ARG A 226 11.16 4.85 12.50
C ARG A 226 9.65 4.78 12.79
N PRO A 227 9.04 5.81 13.40
CA PRO A 227 7.60 5.84 13.62
C PRO A 227 6.88 6.02 12.28
N ILE A 228 5.84 5.22 12.04
CA ILE A 228 4.96 5.31 10.89
C ILE A 228 3.52 5.26 11.38
N LEU A 229 2.74 6.24 10.95
CA LEU A 229 1.32 6.33 11.23
C LEU A 229 0.51 5.69 10.09
N ASP A 230 -0.22 4.62 10.40
CA ASP A 230 -1.12 4.01 9.42
C ASP A 230 -2.36 4.86 9.19
N MET A 231 -2.26 5.77 8.23
CA MET A 231 -3.36 6.64 7.82
C MET A 231 -4.31 5.94 6.84
N SER A 232 -4.06 4.70 6.43
CA SER A 232 -4.94 3.97 5.50
C SER A 232 -6.36 3.91 6.07
N ASN A 233 -7.39 4.22 5.26
CA ASN A 233 -8.79 4.23 5.70
C ASN A 233 -9.11 5.10 6.94
N SER A 234 -8.20 6.01 7.33
CA SER A 234 -8.48 7.08 8.28
C SER A 234 -9.44 8.11 7.68
N PRO A 235 -10.09 8.97 8.49
CA PRO A 235 -10.99 9.99 7.96
C PRO A 235 -10.25 11.03 7.10
N TYR A 236 -8.96 11.21 7.34
CA TYR A 236 -8.10 12.19 6.66
C TYR A 236 -7.57 11.71 5.30
N HIS A 237 -7.40 10.40 5.10
CA HIS A 237 -6.59 9.85 4.00
C HIS A 237 -6.99 10.34 2.60
N LYS A 238 -8.28 10.29 2.29
CA LYS A 238 -8.77 10.60 0.93
C LYS A 238 -8.68 12.08 0.62
N ILE A 239 -9.07 12.92 1.58
CA ILE A 239 -9.01 14.37 1.45
C ILE A 239 -7.56 14.86 1.41
N ALA A 240 -6.67 14.29 2.24
CA ALA A 240 -5.23 14.55 2.22
C ALA A 240 -4.60 14.20 0.86
N LYS A 241 -4.98 13.07 0.26
CA LYS A 241 -4.49 12.70 -1.07
C LYS A 241 -4.95 13.68 -2.15
N TRP A 242 -6.23 14.06 -2.11
CA TRP A 242 -6.79 14.99 -3.08
C TRP A 242 -6.20 16.39 -2.96
N ILE A 243 -6.00 16.91 -1.74
CA ILE A 243 -5.40 18.23 -1.57
C ILE A 243 -3.92 18.24 -2.02
N THR A 244 -3.20 17.11 -1.91
CA THR A 244 -1.87 16.95 -2.54
C THR A 244 -1.93 17.10 -4.07
N GLU A 245 -2.96 16.55 -4.71
CA GLU A 245 -3.17 16.72 -6.16
C GLU A 245 -3.49 18.19 -6.51
N VAL A 246 -4.32 18.85 -5.71
CA VAL A 246 -4.66 20.28 -5.86
C VAL A 246 -3.42 21.17 -5.73
N LEU A 247 -2.51 20.88 -4.80
CA LEU A 247 -1.30 21.67 -4.52
C LEU A 247 -0.10 21.31 -5.40
N THR A 248 -0.25 20.37 -6.34
CA THR A 248 0.83 19.98 -7.25
C THR A 248 1.41 21.17 -8.05
N PRO A 249 0.61 22.10 -8.61
CA PRO A 249 1.15 23.28 -9.28
C PRO A 249 2.04 24.16 -8.38
N VAL A 250 1.71 24.25 -7.10
CA VAL A 250 2.50 25.02 -6.12
C VAL A 250 3.86 24.36 -5.91
N ARG A 251 3.89 23.05 -5.64
CA ARG A 251 5.15 22.30 -5.51
C ARG A 251 5.99 22.38 -6.78
N ASP A 252 5.39 22.17 -7.94
CA ASP A 252 6.11 22.12 -9.21
C ASP A 252 6.74 23.49 -9.53
N SER A 253 6.12 24.60 -9.10
CA SER A 253 6.70 25.95 -9.23
C SER A 253 7.84 26.26 -8.24
N LEU A 254 7.89 25.58 -7.09
CA LEU A 254 8.89 25.79 -6.04
C LEU A 254 10.09 24.85 -6.15
N SER A 255 9.91 23.65 -6.71
CA SER A 255 10.86 22.53 -6.65
C SER A 255 12.02 22.59 -7.65
N ASN A 256 12.62 23.77 -7.85
CA ASN A 256 13.71 24.01 -8.82
C ASN A 256 14.98 23.17 -8.53
N HIS A 257 15.20 22.85 -7.25
CA HIS A 257 16.35 22.08 -6.79
C HIS A 257 16.03 20.60 -6.56
N SER A 258 14.77 20.17 -6.73
CA SER A 258 14.40 18.78 -6.50
C SER A 258 14.71 17.90 -7.72
N VAL A 259 15.20 16.69 -7.47
CA VAL A 259 15.23 15.60 -8.47
C VAL A 259 14.07 14.63 -8.23
N LYS A 260 13.50 14.06 -9.29
CA LYS A 260 12.39 13.11 -9.15
C LYS A 260 12.87 11.67 -9.00
N SER A 261 14.05 11.36 -9.53
CA SER A 261 14.61 10.01 -9.47
C SER A 261 16.13 10.00 -9.63
N SER A 262 16.75 8.88 -9.23
CA SER A 262 18.16 8.60 -9.51
C SER A 262 18.47 8.61 -11.02
N PHE A 263 17.49 8.28 -11.89
CA PHE A 263 17.69 8.30 -13.34
C PHE A 263 17.78 9.72 -13.91
N ASP A 264 16.97 10.65 -13.39
CA ASP A 264 17.05 12.06 -13.79
C ASP A 264 18.43 12.63 -13.41
N LEU A 265 18.94 12.23 -12.24
CA LEU A 265 20.29 12.61 -11.80
C LEU A 265 21.38 12.03 -12.72
N THR A 266 21.25 10.78 -13.18
CA THR A 266 22.27 10.16 -14.05
C THR A 266 22.54 10.99 -15.31
N GLU A 267 21.50 11.50 -15.95
CA GLU A 267 21.61 12.32 -17.16
C GLU A 267 22.33 13.65 -16.88
N MET A 268 22.08 14.28 -15.73
CA MET A 268 22.79 15.49 -15.32
C MET A 268 24.28 15.22 -15.07
N LEU A 269 24.60 14.12 -14.36
CA LEU A 269 25.98 13.77 -14.01
C LEU A 269 26.86 13.47 -15.23
N ASP A 270 26.29 13.00 -16.35
CA ASP A 270 27.04 12.70 -17.58
C ASP A 270 27.68 13.94 -18.23
N THR A 271 27.16 15.13 -17.92
CA THR A 271 27.64 16.40 -18.49
C THR A 271 28.65 17.12 -17.60
N LEU A 272 28.85 16.66 -16.36
CA LEU A 272 29.65 17.37 -15.37
C LEU A 272 31.13 16.96 -15.43
N ASN A 273 32.00 17.96 -15.32
CA ASN A 273 33.40 17.77 -15.00
C ASN A 273 33.66 18.30 -13.59
N ILE A 274 33.98 17.40 -12.68
CA ILE A 274 34.18 17.70 -11.26
C ILE A 274 35.65 17.90 -10.91
N LYS A 275 36.59 18.00 -11.86
CA LYS A 275 38.02 18.21 -11.56
C LYS A 275 38.22 19.36 -10.55
N GLU A 276 38.99 19.10 -9.49
CA GLU A 276 39.27 20.05 -8.39
C GLU A 276 38.01 20.57 -7.66
N LYS A 277 36.87 19.89 -7.80
CA LYS A 277 35.63 20.14 -7.04
C LYS A 277 35.53 19.19 -5.87
N VAL A 278 34.68 19.53 -4.90
CA VAL A 278 34.38 18.70 -3.73
C VAL A 278 32.94 18.21 -3.81
N MET A 279 32.75 16.90 -3.60
CA MET A 279 31.41 16.31 -3.49
C MET A 279 31.01 16.15 -2.02
N CYS A 280 29.76 16.49 -1.71
CA CYS A 280 29.18 16.33 -0.38
C CYS A 280 27.73 15.86 -0.49
N SER A 281 27.33 14.94 0.39
CA SER A 281 25.92 14.63 0.62
C SER A 281 25.49 15.20 1.97
N ILE A 282 24.24 15.66 2.03
CA ILE A 282 23.61 16.18 3.24
C ILE A 282 22.35 15.37 3.54
N ASP A 283 22.18 14.90 4.78
CA ASP A 283 20.97 14.24 5.29
C ASP A 283 20.29 15.16 6.33
N ILE A 284 18.98 15.36 6.16
CA ILE A 284 18.18 16.17 7.08
C ILE A 284 17.68 15.29 8.23
N GLU A 285 17.96 15.72 9.46
CA GLU A 285 17.58 14.97 10.65
C GLU A 285 16.06 15.01 10.88
N SER A 286 15.42 13.84 10.74
CA SER A 286 14.00 13.62 11.07
C SER A 286 13.05 14.64 10.42
N LEU A 287 13.25 14.93 9.13
CA LEU A 287 12.56 16.00 8.39
C LEU A 287 11.06 16.11 8.74
N PHE A 288 10.29 15.04 8.52
CA PHE A 288 8.83 15.09 8.68
C PHE A 288 8.35 15.57 10.05
N THR A 289 8.95 15.11 11.16
CA THR A 289 8.55 15.52 12.51
C THR A 289 8.99 16.95 12.85
N ASN A 290 9.95 17.49 12.09
CA ASN A 290 10.56 18.79 12.31
C ASN A 290 10.02 19.89 11.40
N VAL A 291 9.22 19.57 10.37
CA VAL A 291 8.51 20.55 9.56
C VAL A 291 7.54 21.35 10.46
N PRO A 292 7.74 22.68 10.62
CA PRO A 292 6.84 23.53 11.40
C PRO A 292 5.52 23.67 10.64
N LEU A 293 4.44 23.10 11.18
CA LEU A 293 3.21 22.91 10.40
C LEU A 293 2.57 24.24 9.99
N HIS A 294 2.26 25.10 10.96
CA HIS A 294 1.56 26.37 10.70
C HIS A 294 2.37 27.30 9.79
N GLU A 295 3.67 27.44 10.06
CA GLU A 295 4.58 28.23 9.23
C GLU A 295 4.61 27.75 7.77
N THR A 296 4.61 26.43 7.55
CA THR A 296 4.59 25.86 6.21
C THR A 296 3.26 26.13 5.51
N VAL A 297 2.14 25.99 6.22
CA VAL A 297 0.80 26.25 5.68
C VAL A 297 0.61 27.73 5.33
N ASP A 298 1.08 28.63 6.19
CA ASP A 298 1.04 30.07 5.95
C ASP A 298 1.87 30.44 4.72
N PHE A 299 3.09 29.91 4.61
CA PHE A 299 3.92 30.11 3.43
C PHE A 299 3.25 29.63 2.14
N ILE A 300 2.55 28.49 2.16
CA ILE A 300 1.78 28.00 1.00
C ILE A 300 0.72 29.02 0.60
N CYS A 301 -0.04 29.55 1.57
CA CYS A 301 -1.11 30.50 1.32
C CYS A 301 -0.59 31.82 0.74
N ASP A 302 0.48 32.34 1.33
CA ASP A 302 1.13 33.58 0.88
C ASP A 302 1.71 33.42 -0.51
N TYR A 303 2.33 32.26 -0.79
CA TYR A 303 2.92 31.97 -2.08
C TYR A 303 1.88 31.83 -3.20
N ILE A 304 0.75 31.15 -2.94
CA ILE A 304 -0.36 31.06 -3.89
C ILE A 304 -0.87 32.46 -4.25
N THR A 305 -1.09 33.29 -3.23
CA THR A 305 -1.63 34.65 -3.39
C THR A 305 -0.65 35.56 -4.13
N SER A 306 0.63 35.56 -3.73
CA SER A 306 1.66 36.44 -4.29
C SER A 306 2.01 36.12 -5.74
N ASN A 307 1.91 34.84 -6.14
CA ASN A 307 2.24 34.39 -7.49
C ASN A 307 1.01 34.18 -8.38
N GLY A 308 -0.21 34.49 -7.89
CA GLY A 308 -1.44 34.35 -8.66
C GLY A 308 -1.71 32.93 -9.15
N ILE A 309 -1.36 31.91 -8.37
CA ILE A 309 -1.53 30.50 -8.78
C ILE A 309 -3.00 30.15 -8.76
N ASN A 310 -3.57 29.87 -9.95
CA ASN A 310 -4.97 29.51 -10.06
C ASN A 310 -5.19 28.05 -9.61
N LEU A 311 -5.91 27.89 -8.50
CA LEU A 311 -6.28 26.59 -7.93
C LEU A 311 -7.80 26.39 -7.96
N PRO A 312 -8.28 25.14 -7.99
CA PRO A 312 -9.71 24.83 -8.04
C PRO A 312 -10.51 25.26 -6.80
N ILE A 313 -9.84 25.71 -5.74
CA ILE A 313 -10.44 26.07 -4.45
C ILE A 313 -9.73 27.32 -3.93
N PRO A 314 -10.45 28.25 -3.28
CA PRO A 314 -9.83 29.42 -2.63
C PRO A 314 -8.84 29.04 -1.53
N VAL A 315 -7.83 29.90 -1.34
CA VAL A 315 -6.71 29.73 -0.40
C VAL A 315 -7.18 29.52 1.05
N THR A 316 -8.25 30.19 1.48
CA THR A 316 -8.81 30.06 2.83
C THR A 316 -9.27 28.63 3.13
N TYR A 317 -10.00 28.01 2.22
CA TYR A 317 -10.42 26.61 2.36
C TYR A 317 -9.23 25.65 2.27
N ILE A 318 -8.22 25.96 1.45
CA ILE A 318 -7.00 25.16 1.36
C ILE A 318 -6.30 25.10 2.71
N LYS A 319 -6.12 26.26 3.38
CA LYS A 319 -5.53 26.34 4.73
C LYS A 319 -6.28 25.44 5.72
N ASP A 320 -7.60 25.61 5.80
CA ASP A 320 -8.45 24.84 6.71
C ASP A 320 -8.36 23.33 6.45
N ILE A 321 -8.35 22.91 5.18
CA ILE A 321 -8.28 21.50 4.79
C ILE A 321 -6.91 20.91 5.14
N ILE A 322 -5.80 21.63 4.89
CA ILE A 322 -4.46 21.15 5.25
C ILE A 322 -4.39 20.94 6.76
N LEU A 323 -4.72 21.96 7.56
CA LEU A 323 -4.67 21.88 9.02
C LEU A 323 -5.58 20.77 9.56
N MET A 324 -6.79 20.61 9.02
CA MET A 324 -7.69 19.51 9.38
C MET A 324 -7.10 18.11 9.13
N CYS A 325 -6.18 17.98 8.17
CA CYS A 325 -5.56 16.71 7.80
C CYS A 325 -4.21 16.44 8.46
N THR A 326 -3.61 17.43 9.14
CA THR A 326 -2.25 17.33 9.67
C THR A 326 -2.11 17.79 11.12
N GLU A 327 -2.95 18.70 11.59
CA GLU A 327 -2.92 19.21 12.96
C GLU A 327 -3.81 18.36 13.89
N ASN A 328 -3.36 18.15 15.13
CA ASN A 328 -4.11 17.43 16.17
C ASN A 328 -4.58 16.03 15.74
N ILE A 329 -3.79 15.35 14.90
CA ILE A 329 -4.15 14.04 14.38
C ILE A 329 -4.12 13.04 15.52
N ARG A 330 -5.32 12.58 15.88
CA ARG A 330 -5.51 11.53 16.88
C ARG A 330 -5.12 10.17 16.31
N PHE A 331 -4.32 9.41 17.05
CA PHE A 331 -3.93 8.05 16.73
C PHE A 331 -3.84 7.17 17.97
N THR A 332 -3.69 5.85 17.78
CA THR A 332 -3.53 4.91 18.88
C THR A 332 -2.21 4.14 18.82
N PHE A 333 -1.68 3.84 20.01
CA PHE A 333 -0.55 2.94 20.22
C PHE A 333 -0.77 2.19 21.54
N GLN A 334 -0.71 0.85 21.52
CA GLN A 334 -1.00 0.00 22.69
C GLN A 334 -2.31 0.36 23.41
N GLU A 335 -3.39 0.53 22.64
CA GLU A 335 -4.72 0.87 23.16
C GLU A 335 -4.82 2.25 23.85
N LYS A 336 -3.73 3.00 23.95
CA LYS A 336 -3.70 4.40 24.37
C LYS A 336 -3.84 5.31 23.17
N ALA A 337 -4.55 6.42 23.34
CA ALA A 337 -4.70 7.44 22.32
C ALA A 337 -3.75 8.61 22.54
N TYR A 338 -3.27 9.18 21.44
CA TYR A 338 -2.35 10.30 21.40
C TYR A 338 -2.82 11.28 20.31
N LYS A 339 -2.37 12.53 20.40
CA LYS A 339 -2.47 13.52 19.34
C LYS A 339 -1.07 13.92 18.88
N GLN A 340 -0.87 13.98 17.57
CA GLN A 340 0.25 14.72 17.01
C GLN A 340 -0.15 16.18 16.85
N ILE A 341 0.53 17.07 17.55
CA ILE A 341 0.20 18.51 17.60
C ILE A 341 1.08 19.36 16.67
N ASP A 342 2.28 18.88 16.34
CA ASP A 342 3.21 19.53 15.42
C ASP A 342 4.05 18.50 14.64
N GLY A 343 4.72 18.98 13.60
CA GLY A 343 5.32 18.13 12.58
C GLY A 343 4.27 17.50 11.68
N VAL A 344 4.71 16.83 10.63
CA VAL A 344 3.83 16.09 9.73
C VAL A 344 3.96 14.60 9.99
N ALA A 345 2.81 13.92 10.14
CA ALA A 345 2.79 12.49 10.39
C ALA A 345 3.47 11.70 9.26
N MET A 346 4.49 10.90 9.61
CA MET A 346 5.12 9.95 8.69
C MET A 346 4.09 8.88 8.29
N GLY A 347 3.60 8.90 7.05
CA GLY A 347 2.48 8.07 6.59
C GLY A 347 1.25 8.87 6.15
N SER A 348 1.22 10.18 6.42
CA SER A 348 0.25 11.10 5.83
C SER A 348 0.50 11.27 4.32
N PRO A 349 -0.56 11.23 3.48
CA PRO A 349 -0.44 11.58 2.05
C PRO A 349 0.09 13.00 1.79
N LEU A 350 -0.09 13.92 2.74
CA LEU A 350 0.41 15.30 2.67
C LEU A 350 1.88 15.44 3.09
N GLY A 351 2.42 14.44 3.81
CA GLY A 351 3.77 14.47 4.37
C GLY A 351 4.83 14.88 3.35
N PRO A 352 5.02 14.13 2.26
CA PRO A 352 6.05 14.43 1.27
C PRO A 352 5.91 15.81 0.64
N LEU A 353 4.68 16.28 0.42
CA LEU A 353 4.41 17.59 -0.19
C LEU A 353 4.80 18.74 0.74
N LEU A 354 4.36 18.68 2.01
CA LEU A 354 4.64 19.73 2.99
C LEU A 354 6.14 19.79 3.31
N ALA A 355 6.78 18.64 3.45
CA ALA A 355 8.23 18.56 3.63
C ALA A 355 8.98 19.21 2.45
N ASP A 356 8.60 18.87 1.21
CA ASP A 356 9.26 19.41 0.02
C ASP A 356 9.05 20.93 -0.14
N ILE A 357 7.84 21.42 0.13
CA ILE A 357 7.54 22.86 0.09
C ILE A 357 8.33 23.61 1.18
N PHE A 358 8.37 23.08 2.39
CA PHE A 358 9.13 23.70 3.48
C PHE A 358 10.62 23.74 3.17
N MET A 359 11.19 22.67 2.62
CA MET A 359 12.58 22.68 2.17
C MET A 359 12.80 23.68 1.03
N SER A 360 11.87 23.78 0.08
CA SER A 360 11.94 24.77 -1.00
C SER A 360 11.89 26.23 -0.48
N LYS A 361 11.15 26.47 0.61
CA LYS A 361 11.14 27.77 1.30
C LYS A 361 12.52 28.12 1.84
N LEU A 362 13.19 27.19 2.52
CA LEU A 362 14.54 27.40 3.05
C LEU A 362 15.55 27.58 1.92
N GLU A 363 15.48 26.77 0.87
CA GLU A 363 16.33 26.88 -0.33
C GLU A 363 16.20 28.26 -0.98
N LYS A 364 14.99 28.81 -1.05
CA LYS A 364 14.74 30.15 -1.60
C LYS A 364 15.43 31.26 -0.78
N GLN A 365 15.49 31.11 0.54
CA GLN A 365 16.21 32.05 1.41
C GLN A 365 17.74 32.00 1.18
N MET A 366 18.26 30.86 0.73
CA MET A 366 19.70 30.65 0.46
C MET A 366 20.06 30.73 -1.03
N GLN A 367 19.15 31.18 -1.90
CA GLN A 367 19.31 31.11 -3.36
C GLN A 367 20.61 31.76 -3.86
N GLY A 368 21.06 32.85 -3.21
CA GLY A 368 22.32 33.52 -3.56
C GLY A 368 23.55 32.62 -3.39
N MET A 369 23.61 31.81 -2.33
CA MET A 369 24.72 30.86 -2.11
C MET A 369 24.57 29.61 -2.96
N LEU A 370 23.33 29.13 -3.16
CA LEU A 370 23.06 27.96 -4.00
C LEU A 370 23.55 28.16 -5.44
N GLY A 371 23.47 29.39 -5.96
CA GLY A 371 24.00 29.75 -7.29
C GLY A 371 25.53 29.65 -7.41
N GLY A 372 26.26 29.60 -6.29
CA GLY A 372 27.72 29.43 -6.28
C GLY A 372 28.20 27.99 -6.41
N PHE A 373 27.30 27.01 -6.23
CA PHE A 373 27.62 25.59 -6.40
C PHE A 373 27.50 25.15 -7.85
N MET A 374 28.37 24.23 -8.28
CA MET A 374 28.28 23.60 -9.60
C MET A 374 27.01 22.75 -9.71
N LEU A 375 26.66 22.05 -8.63
CA LEU A 375 25.44 21.27 -8.55
C LEU A 375 24.87 21.34 -7.13
N TYR A 376 23.58 21.62 -7.03
CA TYR A 376 22.79 21.44 -5.82
C TYR A 376 21.47 20.76 -6.20
N LYS A 377 21.28 19.52 -5.74
CA LYS A 377 20.09 18.73 -6.04
C LYS A 377 19.61 17.93 -4.83
N ARG A 378 18.34 18.09 -4.48
CA ARG A 378 17.69 17.44 -3.34
C ARG A 378 16.70 16.38 -3.79
N TYR A 379 16.66 15.27 -3.05
CA TYR A 379 15.62 14.25 -3.12
C TYR A 379 15.01 14.07 -1.74
N VAL A 380 13.91 14.80 -1.48
CA VAL A 380 13.24 14.82 -0.17
C VAL A 380 14.22 15.23 0.96
N ASP A 381 14.77 14.26 1.69
CA ASP A 381 15.67 14.45 2.85
C ASP A 381 17.16 14.48 2.44
N ASP A 382 17.52 13.83 1.32
CA ASP A 382 18.90 13.65 0.86
C ASP A 382 19.27 14.75 -0.15
N THR A 383 20.38 15.47 0.07
CA THR A 383 20.86 16.52 -0.86
C THR A 383 22.28 16.23 -1.34
N LEU A 384 22.52 16.40 -2.65
CA LEU A 384 23.83 16.33 -3.28
C LEU A 384 24.33 17.73 -3.58
N ILE A 385 25.57 18.02 -3.16
CA ILE A 385 26.28 19.26 -3.44
C ILE A 385 27.60 18.94 -4.14
N ILE A 386 27.89 19.68 -5.20
CA ILE A 386 29.21 19.73 -5.85
C ILE A 386 29.66 21.17 -5.81
N GLY A 387 30.67 21.45 -4.98
CA GLY A 387 31.21 22.78 -4.71
C GLY A 387 32.66 22.94 -5.15
N ASN A 388 33.17 24.18 -5.09
CA ASN A 388 34.54 24.49 -5.50
C ASN A 388 35.57 24.06 -4.46
N ASN A 389 35.27 24.19 -3.17
CA ASN A 389 36.17 23.84 -2.08
C ASN A 389 35.36 23.39 -0.84
N SER A 390 36.02 22.69 0.08
CA SER A 390 35.37 22.16 1.29
C SER A 390 34.86 23.29 2.20
N GLU A 391 35.62 24.38 2.32
CA GLU A 391 35.25 25.54 3.15
C GLU A 391 33.91 26.17 2.75
N SER A 392 33.64 26.32 1.45
CA SER A 392 32.36 26.85 0.96
C SER A 392 31.18 25.94 1.33
N ILE A 393 31.40 24.62 1.33
CA ILE A 393 30.39 23.63 1.69
C ILE A 393 30.18 23.65 3.21
N GLU A 394 31.24 23.70 4.01
CA GLU A 394 31.17 23.80 5.47
C GLU A 394 30.47 25.09 5.93
N ASN A 395 30.78 26.22 5.30
CA ASN A 395 30.11 27.49 5.54
C ASN A 395 28.61 27.41 5.20
N PHE A 396 28.27 26.77 4.08
CA PHE A 396 26.88 26.53 3.72
C PHE A 396 26.16 25.63 4.72
N ILE A 397 26.77 24.53 5.16
CA ILE A 397 26.20 23.62 6.17
C ILE A 397 25.98 24.36 7.49
N THR A 398 26.95 25.18 7.90
CA THR A 398 26.86 25.99 9.12
C THR A 398 25.69 26.96 9.03
N LEU A 399 25.57 27.70 7.93
CA LEU A 399 24.43 28.58 7.69
C LEU A 399 23.11 27.80 7.66
N PHE A 400 23.09 26.65 7.00
CA PHE A 400 21.89 25.79 6.91
C PHE A 400 21.40 25.37 8.30
N ASN A 401 22.32 25.02 9.21
CA ASN A 401 21.98 24.68 10.59
C ASN A 401 21.53 25.89 11.42
N HIS A 402 21.77 27.12 10.96
CA HIS A 402 21.32 28.35 11.61
C HIS A 402 20.06 28.96 10.97
N ILE A 403 19.64 28.50 9.79
CA ILE A 403 18.52 29.12 9.07
C ILE A 403 17.19 28.94 9.78
N HIS A 404 17.00 27.81 10.46
CA HIS A 404 15.75 27.48 11.11
C HIS A 404 15.98 26.57 12.34
N PRO A 405 15.42 26.89 13.53
CA PRO A 405 15.69 26.16 14.76
C PRO A 405 15.27 24.68 14.74
N ASN A 406 14.24 24.33 13.96
CA ASN A 406 13.72 22.96 13.90
C ASN A 406 14.51 22.04 12.96
N ILE A 407 15.30 22.57 12.02
CA ILE A 407 16.01 21.76 11.03
C ILE A 407 17.48 21.68 11.37
N ARG A 408 18.00 20.46 11.36
CA ARG A 408 19.43 20.18 11.46
C ARG A 408 19.83 19.26 10.33
N VAL A 409 21.02 19.49 9.83
CA VAL A 409 21.61 18.72 8.75
C VAL A 409 22.94 18.13 9.18
N THR A 410 23.18 16.92 8.68
CA THR A 410 24.47 16.23 8.79
C THR A 410 25.07 16.08 7.40
N SER A 411 26.40 16.14 7.31
CA SER A 411 27.11 16.08 6.03
C SER A 411 28.06 14.90 5.98
N GLU A 412 28.13 14.26 4.83
CA GLU A 412 29.14 13.26 4.47
C GLU A 412 29.94 13.81 3.28
N LEU A 413 31.23 14.06 3.48
CA LEU A 413 32.15 14.44 2.42
C LEU A 413 32.60 13.19 1.66
N GLU A 414 32.99 13.36 0.41
CA GLU A 414 33.57 12.26 -0.36
C GLU A 414 34.81 11.68 0.36
N SER A 415 34.92 10.35 0.32
CA SER A 415 36.05 9.63 0.89
C SER A 415 36.66 8.76 -0.20
N ASN A 416 37.98 8.78 -0.35
CA ASN A 416 38.70 8.04 -1.39
C ASN A 416 38.11 8.29 -2.80
N ASN A 417 37.81 9.56 -3.12
CA ASN A 417 37.20 9.97 -4.39
C ASN A 417 35.81 9.37 -4.67
N LYS A 418 35.11 8.90 -3.63
CA LYS A 418 33.82 8.22 -3.71
C LYS A 418 32.77 8.87 -2.81
N LEU A 419 31.55 8.96 -3.32
CA LEU A 419 30.38 9.39 -2.55
C LEU A 419 29.15 8.56 -2.96
N GLY A 420 28.36 8.12 -1.99
CA GLY A 420 27.07 7.49 -2.23
C GLY A 420 25.96 8.53 -2.23
N PHE A 421 25.12 8.56 -3.27
CA PHE A 421 23.90 9.37 -3.30
C PHE A 421 22.76 8.60 -3.94
N LEU A 422 21.63 8.47 -3.22
CA LEU A 422 20.48 7.65 -3.61
C LEU A 422 20.90 6.20 -3.95
N ASP A 423 20.74 5.82 -5.22
CA ASP A 423 21.04 4.50 -5.78
C ASP A 423 22.40 4.45 -6.50
N ILE A 424 23.20 5.53 -6.44
CA ILE A 424 24.41 5.74 -7.23
C ILE A 424 25.63 5.89 -6.32
N THR A 425 26.68 5.13 -6.60
CA THR A 425 28.03 5.41 -6.09
C THR A 425 28.75 6.22 -7.15
N MET A 426 29.07 7.46 -6.83
CA MET A 426 29.82 8.37 -7.68
C MET A 426 31.30 8.22 -7.35
N THR A 427 32.12 7.88 -8.33
CA THR A 427 33.58 7.81 -8.20
C THR A 427 34.22 8.78 -9.17
N ARG A 428 35.03 9.70 -8.67
CA ARG A 428 35.74 10.69 -9.49
C ARG A 428 36.87 10.02 -10.26
N ARG A 429 36.91 10.26 -11.58
CA ARG A 429 38.03 9.86 -12.45
C ARG A 429 39.10 10.94 -12.51
N ASN A 430 40.29 10.57 -12.97
CA ASN A 430 41.44 11.48 -13.10
C ASN A 430 41.18 12.63 -14.10
N ASP A 431 40.33 12.39 -15.12
CA ASP A 431 39.92 13.40 -16.11
C ASP A 431 38.82 14.35 -15.59
N GLY A 432 38.34 14.12 -14.37
CA GLY A 432 37.25 14.88 -13.74
C GLY A 432 35.86 14.38 -14.10
N THR A 433 35.70 13.35 -14.95
CA THR A 433 34.40 12.73 -15.19
C THR A 433 33.97 11.83 -14.02
N ILE A 434 32.69 11.50 -13.96
CA ILE A 434 32.12 10.69 -12.88
C ILE A 434 31.89 9.26 -13.38
N GLN A 435 32.61 8.31 -12.80
CA GLN A 435 32.28 6.89 -12.89
C GLN A 435 31.09 6.61 -11.97
N ARG A 436 30.11 5.84 -12.46
CA ARG A 436 28.87 5.53 -11.71
C ARG A 436 28.74 4.03 -11.52
N SER A 437 28.36 3.60 -10.33
CA SER A 437 27.96 2.21 -10.05
C SER A 437 26.75 2.17 -9.13
N ILE A 438 26.12 0.99 -8.95
CA ILE A 438 24.95 0.88 -8.06
C ILE A 438 25.40 0.95 -6.60
N PHE A 439 24.84 1.92 -5.86
CA PHE A 439 25.04 2.00 -4.42
C PHE A 439 24.20 0.94 -3.68
N ARG A 440 24.85 0.24 -2.76
CA ARG A 440 24.22 -0.75 -1.86
C ARG A 440 24.63 -0.44 -0.44
N LYS A 441 23.65 -0.30 0.45
CA LYS A 441 23.91 -0.10 1.88
C LYS A 441 24.52 -1.38 2.47
N GLN A 442 25.31 -1.23 3.53
CA GLN A 442 25.91 -2.37 4.24
C GLN A 442 24.86 -3.39 4.74
N THR A 443 23.65 -2.92 5.07
CA THR A 443 22.54 -3.78 5.50
C THR A 443 21.80 -4.47 4.34
N TRP A 444 22.25 -4.33 3.10
CA TRP A 444 21.65 -5.00 1.96
C TRP A 444 22.05 -6.48 1.94
N THR A 445 21.07 -7.36 2.07
CA THR A 445 21.29 -8.80 2.24
C THR A 445 21.36 -9.58 0.93
N GLY A 446 21.10 -8.94 -0.22
CA GLY A 446 20.96 -9.65 -1.51
C GLY A 446 19.60 -10.31 -1.72
N GLN A 447 18.64 -10.07 -0.83
CA GLN A 447 17.35 -10.73 -0.85
C GLN A 447 16.37 -10.08 -1.83
N TYR A 448 15.85 -10.89 -2.75
CA TYR A 448 14.75 -10.54 -3.64
C TYR A 448 13.61 -11.54 -3.47
N LEU A 449 12.58 -11.42 -4.33
CA LEU A 449 11.53 -12.42 -4.39
C LEU A 449 12.11 -13.76 -4.86
N HIS A 450 12.21 -14.73 -3.96
CA HIS A 450 12.72 -16.06 -4.27
C HIS A 450 11.95 -16.74 -5.41
N PHE A 451 12.65 -17.48 -6.28
CA PHE A 451 12.05 -18.07 -7.47
C PHE A 451 10.98 -19.11 -7.18
N THR A 452 11.00 -19.76 -6.01
CA THR A 452 9.96 -20.73 -5.61
C THR A 452 8.67 -20.07 -5.13
N SER A 453 8.65 -18.73 -4.96
CA SER A 453 7.47 -18.03 -4.44
C SER A 453 6.25 -18.20 -5.35
N PHE A 454 5.08 -18.40 -4.73
CA PHE A 454 3.81 -18.65 -5.41
C PHE A 454 3.18 -17.35 -5.94
N VAL A 455 3.81 -16.82 -6.99
CA VAL A 455 3.38 -15.61 -7.71
C VAL A 455 3.37 -15.88 -9.23
N PRO A 456 2.63 -15.07 -10.01
CA PRO A 456 2.72 -15.12 -11.46
C PRO A 456 4.17 -15.01 -11.94
N ILE A 457 4.56 -15.88 -12.88
CA ILE A 457 5.93 -15.90 -13.44
C ILE A 457 6.33 -14.55 -14.08
N GLN A 458 5.34 -13.76 -14.51
CA GLN A 458 5.55 -12.40 -14.99
C GLN A 458 6.18 -11.46 -13.94
N TYR A 459 5.93 -11.65 -12.64
CA TYR A 459 6.53 -10.83 -11.58
C TYR A 459 8.01 -11.16 -11.43
N LYS A 460 8.36 -12.44 -11.45
CA LYS A 460 9.75 -12.94 -11.46
C LYS A 460 10.51 -12.43 -12.69
N ARG A 461 9.89 -12.52 -13.87
CA ARG A 461 10.44 -11.95 -15.11
C ARG A 461 10.65 -10.43 -15.03
N SER A 462 9.70 -9.70 -14.46
CA SER A 462 9.77 -8.25 -14.37
C SER A 462 10.85 -7.81 -13.40
N LEU A 463 11.09 -8.56 -12.31
CA LEU A 463 12.21 -8.34 -11.41
C LEU A 463 13.55 -8.43 -12.17
N VAL A 464 13.80 -9.53 -12.89
CA VAL A 464 15.03 -9.70 -13.68
C VAL A 464 15.22 -8.51 -14.62
N LYS A 465 14.21 -8.17 -15.41
CA LYS A 465 14.29 -7.03 -16.34
C LYS A 465 14.58 -5.71 -15.63
N CYS A 466 13.95 -5.46 -14.48
CA CYS A 466 14.12 -4.23 -13.72
C CYS A 466 15.57 -4.10 -13.24
N LEU A 467 16.16 -5.16 -12.67
CA LEU A 467 17.55 -5.12 -12.17
C LEU A 467 18.55 -4.89 -13.30
N PHE A 468 18.44 -5.63 -14.40
CA PHE A 468 19.31 -5.45 -15.56
C PHE A 468 19.12 -4.09 -16.24
N SER A 469 17.89 -3.57 -16.31
CA SER A 469 17.63 -2.23 -16.84
C SER A 469 18.18 -1.14 -15.92
N ARG A 470 18.07 -1.30 -14.61
CA ARG A 470 18.63 -0.36 -13.62
C ARG A 470 20.15 -0.27 -13.76
N ALA A 471 20.83 -1.42 -13.86
CA ALA A 471 22.28 -1.48 -14.07
C ALA A 471 22.70 -0.70 -15.31
N ARG A 472 22.03 -0.91 -16.45
CA ARG A 472 22.35 -0.21 -17.71
C ARG A 472 22.10 1.29 -17.69
N LYS A 473 21.12 1.74 -16.89
CA LYS A 473 20.82 3.18 -16.77
C LYS A 473 21.76 3.91 -15.82
N ILE A 474 22.22 3.24 -14.75
CA ILE A 474 23.03 3.88 -13.70
C ILE A 474 24.52 3.73 -13.97
N CYS A 475 24.97 2.54 -14.36
CA CYS A 475 26.39 2.25 -14.49
C CYS A 475 27.00 2.88 -15.73
N THR A 476 28.22 3.36 -15.60
CA THR A 476 29.08 3.72 -16.73
C THR A 476 29.63 2.47 -17.42
N SER A 477 30.16 2.61 -18.65
CA SER A 477 30.62 1.49 -19.48
C SER A 477 31.65 0.58 -18.80
N ASP A 478 32.50 1.16 -17.95
CA ASP A 478 33.57 0.52 -17.19
C ASP A 478 33.06 -0.28 -15.96
N THR A 479 31.94 0.09 -15.35
CA THR A 479 31.38 -0.63 -14.17
C THR A 479 30.22 -1.54 -14.53
N LEU A 480 29.63 -1.37 -15.71
CA LEU A 480 28.42 -2.07 -16.12
C LEU A 480 28.60 -3.59 -16.10
N MET A 481 29.69 -4.12 -16.67
CA MET A 481 29.86 -5.57 -16.77
C MET A 481 29.97 -6.25 -15.40
N ASP A 482 30.67 -5.63 -14.44
CA ASP A 482 30.78 -6.17 -13.08
C ASP A 482 29.42 -6.14 -12.37
N GLU A 483 28.65 -5.06 -12.55
CA GLU A 483 27.29 -4.96 -12.02
C GLU A 483 26.36 -6.02 -12.63
N LEU A 484 26.44 -6.26 -13.95
CA LEU A 484 25.64 -7.30 -14.60
C LEU A 484 25.98 -8.70 -14.08
N ARG A 485 27.27 -9.00 -13.88
CA ARG A 485 27.71 -10.27 -13.26
C ARG A 485 27.22 -10.39 -11.81
N HIS A 486 27.23 -9.29 -11.06
CA HIS A 486 26.71 -9.27 -9.69
C HIS A 486 25.20 -9.49 -9.63
N VAL A 487 24.41 -8.80 -10.46
CA VAL A 487 22.95 -9.02 -10.55
C VAL A 487 22.65 -10.48 -10.90
N HIS A 488 23.44 -11.04 -11.81
CA HIS A 488 23.33 -12.43 -12.21
C HIS A 488 23.55 -13.41 -11.05
N SER A 489 24.68 -13.27 -10.32
CA SER A 489 24.99 -14.14 -9.18
C SER A 489 23.96 -14.03 -8.05
N VAL A 490 23.45 -12.82 -7.80
CA VAL A 490 22.41 -12.59 -6.78
C VAL A 490 21.09 -13.25 -7.18
N LEU A 491 20.70 -13.21 -8.46
CA LEU A 491 19.50 -13.89 -8.92
C LEU A 491 19.63 -15.41 -8.81
N LEU A 492 20.80 -15.98 -9.13
CA LEU A 492 21.10 -17.39 -8.90
C LEU A 492 20.95 -17.77 -7.42
N ALA A 493 21.51 -16.96 -6.51
CA ALA A 493 21.37 -17.16 -5.07
C ALA A 493 19.91 -17.04 -4.56
N ASN A 494 19.02 -16.38 -5.33
CA ASN A 494 17.58 -16.31 -5.06
C ASN A 494 16.78 -17.43 -5.79
N GLY A 495 17.47 -18.45 -6.30
CA GLY A 495 16.90 -19.65 -6.92
C GLY A 495 16.44 -19.48 -8.37
N TYR A 496 16.79 -18.38 -9.04
CA TYR A 496 16.39 -18.17 -10.44
C TYR A 496 17.20 -19.10 -11.37
N PRO A 497 16.57 -19.81 -12.32
CA PRO A 497 17.30 -20.61 -13.30
C PRO A 497 18.22 -19.75 -14.17
N GLU A 498 19.41 -20.27 -14.46
CA GLU A 498 20.39 -19.68 -15.39
C GLU A 498 19.76 -19.28 -16.74
N SER A 499 19.06 -20.23 -17.36
CA SER A 499 18.39 -20.03 -18.64
C SER A 499 17.28 -18.97 -18.57
N PHE A 500 16.62 -18.84 -17.41
CA PHE A 500 15.62 -17.81 -17.16
C PHE A 500 16.25 -16.43 -17.05
N ILE A 501 17.36 -16.28 -16.33
CA ILE A 501 18.08 -15.02 -16.20
C ILE A 501 18.60 -14.59 -17.58
N THR A 502 19.33 -15.47 -18.26
CA THR A 502 19.93 -15.20 -19.58
C THR A 502 18.88 -14.86 -20.65
N CYS A 503 17.70 -15.47 -20.61
CA CYS A 503 16.61 -15.14 -21.54
C CYS A 503 16.05 -13.72 -21.32
N HIS A 504 15.97 -13.29 -20.06
CA HIS A 504 15.24 -12.09 -19.65
C HIS A 504 16.12 -10.89 -19.29
N SER A 505 17.45 -11.07 -19.22
CA SER A 505 18.44 -10.02 -19.02
C SER A 505 18.64 -9.13 -20.25
N LYS A 506 18.31 -9.63 -21.44
CA LYS A 506 18.52 -8.94 -22.73
C LYS A 506 17.61 -7.72 -22.88
N GLU A 507 18.16 -6.66 -23.45
CA GLU A 507 17.35 -5.51 -23.86
C GLU A 507 16.38 -5.91 -24.97
N LYS A 508 15.21 -5.28 -24.96
CA LYS A 508 14.27 -5.38 -26.08
C LYS A 508 14.22 -4.02 -26.77
N PRO A 509 14.33 -3.98 -28.11
CA PRO A 509 14.06 -2.76 -28.84
C PRO A 509 12.64 -2.29 -28.53
N HIS A 510 12.49 -0.98 -28.37
CA HIS A 510 11.18 -0.37 -28.19
C HIS A 510 10.38 -0.58 -29.49
N LEU A 511 9.41 -1.48 -29.45
CA LEU A 511 8.48 -1.64 -30.56
C LEU A 511 7.45 -0.52 -30.48
N GLU A 512 7.46 0.37 -31.47
CA GLU A 512 6.37 1.32 -31.67
C GLU A 512 5.06 0.54 -31.79
N LYS A 513 4.12 0.85 -30.90
CA LYS A 513 2.78 0.26 -30.96
C LYS A 513 2.03 1.00 -32.07
N THR A 514 1.58 0.26 -33.08
CA THR A 514 0.67 0.80 -34.07
C THR A 514 -0.62 1.28 -33.40
N ALA A 515 -1.06 2.47 -33.77
CA ALA A 515 -2.31 3.04 -33.27
C ALA A 515 -3.48 2.12 -33.66
N SER A 516 -4.25 1.68 -32.68
CA SER A 516 -5.47 0.90 -32.87
C SER A 516 -6.64 1.61 -32.20
N VAL A 517 -7.86 1.41 -32.71
CA VAL A 517 -9.09 1.92 -32.10
C VAL A 517 -9.10 1.61 -30.60
N PRO A 518 -9.32 2.62 -29.73
CA PRO A 518 -9.27 2.42 -28.29
C PRO A 518 -10.39 1.48 -27.85
N LYS A 519 -10.03 0.43 -27.10
CA LYS A 519 -10.97 -0.51 -26.49
C LYS A 519 -11.20 -0.13 -25.03
N LYS A 520 -12.42 -0.33 -24.54
CA LYS A 520 -12.74 -0.16 -23.12
C LYS A 520 -11.95 -1.17 -22.30
N ALA A 521 -11.12 -0.69 -21.39
CA ALA A 521 -10.37 -1.53 -20.46
C ALA A 521 -11.31 -2.05 -19.36
N ILE A 522 -11.31 -3.37 -19.18
CA ILE A 522 -12.11 -4.06 -18.15
C ILE A 522 -11.21 -4.92 -17.28
N PHE A 523 -11.50 -4.95 -15.98
CA PHE A 523 -10.60 -5.51 -14.98
C PHE A 523 -11.28 -6.61 -14.17
N ILE A 524 -10.55 -7.70 -13.90
CA ILE A 524 -10.95 -8.76 -12.97
C ILE A 524 -9.76 -9.13 -12.08
N ASN A 525 -10.00 -9.24 -10.77
CA ASN A 525 -8.95 -9.60 -9.80
C ASN A 525 -9.22 -10.97 -9.18
N LEU A 526 -8.47 -11.99 -9.59
CA LEU A 526 -8.65 -13.37 -9.12
C LEU A 526 -7.51 -13.82 -8.21
N PRO A 527 -7.74 -14.74 -7.26
CA PRO A 527 -6.66 -15.34 -6.49
C PRO A 527 -5.72 -16.13 -7.42
N PHE A 528 -4.42 -16.04 -7.19
CA PHE A 528 -3.45 -16.78 -8.01
C PHE A 528 -3.57 -18.29 -7.72
N LYS A 529 -3.74 -19.11 -8.78
CA LYS A 529 -3.80 -20.58 -8.70
C LYS A 529 -2.69 -21.27 -9.52
N GLY A 530 -1.61 -20.56 -9.84
CA GLY A 530 -0.56 -21.04 -10.73
C GLY A 530 -0.76 -20.62 -12.18
N ASP A 531 0.33 -20.45 -12.92
CA ASP A 531 0.33 -19.82 -14.24
C ASP A 531 -0.55 -20.55 -15.26
N GLN A 532 -0.59 -21.88 -15.26
CA GLN A 532 -1.41 -22.68 -16.17
C GLN A 532 -2.91 -22.39 -16.02
N ILE A 533 -3.42 -22.43 -14.78
CA ILE A 533 -4.84 -22.15 -14.48
C ILE A 533 -5.17 -20.70 -14.83
N MET A 534 -4.28 -19.77 -14.46
CA MET A 534 -4.48 -18.36 -14.77
C MET A 534 -4.50 -18.09 -16.27
N GLN A 535 -3.60 -18.72 -17.02
CA GLN A 535 -3.52 -18.60 -18.48
C GLN A 535 -4.78 -19.15 -19.15
N LEU A 536 -5.19 -20.37 -18.80
CA LEU A 536 -6.42 -20.99 -19.33
C LEU A 536 -7.65 -20.12 -19.04
N THR A 537 -7.79 -19.65 -17.80
CA THR A 537 -8.90 -18.78 -17.39
C THR A 537 -8.88 -17.47 -18.19
N THR A 538 -7.70 -16.86 -18.34
CA THR A 538 -7.52 -15.61 -19.11
C THR A 538 -7.86 -15.81 -20.58
N GLN A 539 -7.42 -16.89 -21.20
CA GLN A 539 -7.70 -17.21 -22.60
C GLN A 539 -9.19 -17.41 -22.84
N ARG A 540 -9.87 -18.15 -21.95
CA ARG A 540 -11.32 -18.38 -22.03
C ARG A 540 -12.12 -17.11 -21.85
N LEU A 541 -11.76 -16.28 -20.87
CA LEU A 541 -12.39 -14.97 -20.66
C LEU A 541 -12.18 -14.07 -21.89
N ARG A 542 -10.95 -13.97 -22.41
CA ARG A 542 -10.66 -13.17 -23.61
C ARG A 542 -11.43 -13.67 -24.83
N SER A 543 -11.56 -14.98 -25.01
CA SER A 543 -12.35 -15.57 -26.09
C SER A 543 -13.83 -15.22 -25.96
N ALA A 544 -14.39 -15.38 -24.76
CA ALA A 544 -15.80 -15.07 -24.48
C ALA A 544 -16.12 -13.58 -24.67
N ILE A 545 -15.22 -12.70 -24.19
CA ILE A 545 -15.33 -11.25 -24.37
C ILE A 545 -15.20 -10.89 -25.85
N LYS A 546 -14.20 -11.42 -26.56
CA LYS A 546 -14.00 -11.11 -27.99
C LYS A 546 -15.21 -11.52 -28.84
N ARG A 547 -15.87 -12.64 -28.51
CA ARG A 547 -17.07 -13.12 -29.20
C ARG A 547 -18.28 -12.20 -28.97
N THR A 548 -18.42 -11.65 -27.77
CA THR A 548 -19.65 -10.95 -27.34
C THR A 548 -19.52 -9.43 -27.36
N PHE A 549 -18.36 -8.89 -26.99
CA PHE A 549 -18.10 -7.47 -26.81
C PHE A 549 -16.73 -7.11 -27.42
N TYR A 550 -16.70 -6.91 -28.75
CA TYR A 550 -15.47 -6.64 -29.48
C TYR A 550 -14.73 -5.38 -29.00
N ALA A 551 -15.47 -4.38 -28.52
CA ALA A 551 -14.98 -3.11 -28.02
C ALA A 551 -14.30 -3.18 -26.63
N ALA A 552 -14.31 -4.33 -25.96
CA ALA A 552 -13.71 -4.51 -24.63
C ALA A 552 -12.31 -5.18 -24.70
N SER A 553 -11.45 -4.83 -23.75
CA SER A 553 -10.12 -5.41 -23.55
C SER A 553 -9.89 -5.83 -22.10
N LEU A 554 -9.64 -7.13 -21.88
CA LEU A 554 -9.48 -7.71 -20.55
C LEU A 554 -8.08 -7.54 -19.96
N PHE A 555 -8.04 -7.01 -18.74
CA PHE A 555 -6.90 -6.97 -17.84
C PHE A 555 -7.19 -7.83 -16.61
N LEU A 556 -6.48 -8.94 -16.47
CA LEU A 556 -6.58 -9.81 -15.31
C LEU A 556 -5.44 -9.49 -14.33
N THR A 557 -5.80 -9.22 -13.08
CA THR A 557 -4.84 -9.10 -11.97
C THR A 557 -4.94 -10.30 -11.05
N CYS A 558 -3.83 -10.65 -10.41
CA CYS A 558 -3.75 -11.79 -9.51
C CYS A 558 -3.54 -11.34 -8.08
N ARG A 559 -4.30 -11.91 -7.15
CA ARG A 559 -4.06 -11.77 -5.71
C ARG A 559 -3.22 -12.91 -5.19
N THR A 560 -2.13 -12.58 -4.53
CA THR A 560 -1.18 -13.55 -3.94
C THR A 560 -1.26 -13.51 -2.42
N PHE A 561 -0.88 -14.59 -1.75
CA PHE A 561 -1.00 -14.74 -0.31
C PHE A 561 0.39 -14.74 0.31
N SER A 562 0.65 -13.86 1.27
CA SER A 562 1.93 -13.82 1.99
C SER A 562 2.01 -14.97 3.00
N ILE A 563 3.23 -15.32 3.41
CA ILE A 563 3.44 -16.08 4.65
C ILE A 563 2.67 -15.38 5.79
N PRO A 564 1.95 -16.11 6.65
CA PRO A 564 1.36 -15.51 7.85
C PRO A 564 2.48 -14.98 8.74
N VAL A 565 2.52 -13.66 8.95
CA VAL A 565 3.43 -13.01 9.90
C VAL A 565 2.59 -12.04 10.74
N PRO A 566 2.85 -11.89 12.06
CA PRO A 566 2.09 -11.04 12.94
C PRO A 566 2.06 -9.64 12.40
N THR A 567 0.87 -9.05 12.46
CA THR A 567 0.69 -7.65 12.12
C THR A 567 1.23 -6.84 13.28
N ILE A 568 2.12 -5.89 12.98
CA ILE A 568 2.70 -4.94 13.94
C ILE A 568 1.60 -4.04 14.55
N LYS A 569 0.53 -3.86 13.78
CA LYS A 569 -0.65 -3.06 14.09
C LYS A 569 -1.58 -3.82 15.05
N GLY A 570 -2.20 -3.09 15.96
CA GLY A 570 -3.20 -3.65 16.87
C GLY A 570 -4.44 -4.13 16.12
N ARG A 571 -5.09 -5.20 16.62
CA ARG A 571 -6.35 -5.65 16.05
C ARG A 571 -7.45 -4.66 16.40
N ASN A 572 -8.16 -4.18 15.39
CA ASN A 572 -9.39 -3.43 15.59
C ASN A 572 -10.46 -4.33 16.23
N SER A 573 -11.27 -3.77 17.13
CA SER A 573 -12.41 -4.50 17.70
C SER A 573 -13.43 -4.84 16.60
N VAL A 574 -14.17 -5.93 16.78
CA VAL A 574 -15.25 -6.32 15.85
C VAL A 574 -16.23 -5.16 15.62
N ASP A 575 -16.53 -4.41 16.69
CA ASP A 575 -17.42 -3.25 16.69
C ASP A 575 -16.94 -2.10 15.82
N SER A 576 -15.62 -1.88 15.76
CA SER A 576 -14.99 -0.85 14.93
C SER A 576 -14.79 -1.25 13.48
N THR A 577 -15.08 -2.52 13.12
CA THR A 577 -14.94 -3.00 11.75
C THR A 577 -15.94 -2.32 10.82
N SER A 578 -15.49 -1.90 9.64
CA SER A 578 -16.31 -1.31 8.60
C SER A 578 -16.18 -2.08 7.28
N ASN A 579 -16.98 -1.70 6.28
CA ASN A 579 -16.96 -2.32 4.94
C ASN A 579 -17.09 -3.85 5.00
N CYS A 580 -18.04 -4.32 5.81
CA CYS A 580 -18.21 -5.73 6.14
C CYS A 580 -19.61 -6.24 5.84
N ILE A 581 -19.69 -7.56 5.69
CA ILE A 581 -20.93 -8.33 5.60
C ILE A 581 -21.02 -9.14 6.89
N TYR A 582 -22.17 -9.07 7.53
CA TYR A 582 -22.46 -9.74 8.78
C TYR A 582 -23.66 -10.67 8.63
N LYS A 583 -23.63 -11.75 9.40
CA LYS A 583 -24.74 -12.67 9.61
C LYS A 583 -25.25 -12.48 11.03
N PHE A 584 -26.57 -12.29 11.15
CA PHE A 584 -27.28 -12.42 12.41
C PHE A 584 -27.94 -13.79 12.49
N THR A 585 -27.88 -14.41 13.66
CA THR A 585 -28.56 -15.68 13.96
C THR A 585 -29.35 -15.52 15.25
N CYS A 586 -30.66 -15.72 15.18
CA CYS A 586 -31.52 -15.73 16.36
C CYS A 586 -31.43 -17.08 17.09
N SER A 587 -31.84 -17.10 18.36
CA SER A 587 -31.97 -18.34 19.16
C SER A 587 -32.90 -19.38 18.54
N CYS A 588 -33.89 -18.98 17.72
CA CYS A 588 -34.75 -19.90 16.96
C CYS A 588 -34.11 -20.44 15.67
N GLY A 589 -32.86 -20.09 15.36
CA GLY A 589 -32.16 -20.50 14.15
C GLY A 589 -32.44 -19.64 12.91
N ASP A 590 -33.37 -18.68 12.98
CA ASP A 590 -33.62 -17.76 11.87
C ASP A 590 -32.42 -16.83 11.66
N THR A 591 -32.08 -16.60 10.39
CA THR A 591 -30.87 -15.86 10.02
C THR A 591 -31.18 -14.64 9.17
N TYR A 592 -30.31 -13.64 9.27
CA TYR A 592 -30.31 -12.43 8.46
C TYR A 592 -28.89 -12.16 7.94
N ILE A 593 -28.78 -11.65 6.72
CA ILE A 593 -27.52 -11.18 6.14
C ILE A 593 -27.65 -9.70 5.81
N GLY A 594 -26.65 -8.94 6.24
CA GLY A 594 -26.56 -7.52 5.92
C GLY A 594 -25.14 -7.08 5.65
N ARG A 595 -25.02 -5.94 4.99
CA ARG A 595 -23.74 -5.23 4.83
C ARG A 595 -23.74 -3.88 5.53
N THR A 596 -22.55 -3.36 5.81
CA THR A 596 -22.36 -1.97 6.23
C THR A 596 -21.04 -1.41 5.69
N ASN A 597 -21.08 -0.17 5.19
CA ASN A 597 -19.87 0.60 4.90
C ASN A 597 -19.42 1.42 6.13
N ARG A 598 -20.29 1.63 7.12
CA ARG A 598 -20.00 2.30 8.39
C ARG A 598 -19.47 1.31 9.42
N MET A 599 -18.98 1.80 10.55
CA MET A 599 -18.62 0.97 11.70
C MET A 599 -19.78 0.03 12.08
N PHE A 600 -19.45 -1.24 12.31
CA PHE A 600 -20.40 -2.31 12.56
C PHE A 600 -21.27 -2.03 13.79
N GLN A 601 -20.71 -1.43 14.84
CA GLN A 601 -21.46 -1.00 16.02
C GLN A 601 -22.66 -0.10 15.71
N CYS A 602 -22.53 0.82 14.74
CA CYS A 602 -23.62 1.72 14.36
C CYS A 602 -24.76 0.92 13.74
N ARG A 603 -24.42 -0.04 12.88
CA ARG A 603 -25.39 -0.89 12.22
C ARG A 603 -26.06 -1.87 13.19
N ARG A 604 -25.32 -2.40 14.17
CA ARG A 604 -25.85 -3.25 15.23
C ARG A 604 -26.86 -2.49 16.10
N LYS A 605 -26.57 -1.25 16.49
CA LYS A 605 -27.49 -0.38 17.27
C LYS A 605 -28.76 -0.01 16.51
N GLU A 606 -28.71 0.06 15.18
CA GLU A 606 -29.91 0.24 14.34
C GLU A 606 -30.79 -1.00 14.30
N HIS A 607 -30.19 -2.19 14.29
CA HIS A 607 -30.92 -3.46 14.35
C HIS A 607 -31.49 -3.74 15.73
N ILE A 608 -30.74 -3.42 16.79
CA ILE A 608 -31.12 -3.65 18.17
C ILE A 608 -30.95 -2.33 18.95
N PRO A 609 -31.91 -1.41 18.86
CA PRO A 609 -31.88 -0.16 19.60
C PRO A 609 -32.14 -0.39 21.09
N LYS A 610 -31.64 0.51 21.96
CA LYS A 610 -31.76 0.39 23.43
C LYS A 610 -33.19 0.12 23.91
N TRP A 611 -34.19 0.78 23.30
CA TRP A 611 -35.59 0.59 23.68
C TRP A 611 -36.09 -0.84 23.42
N LEU A 612 -35.58 -1.52 22.39
CA LEU A 612 -35.94 -2.90 22.08
C LEU A 612 -35.32 -3.87 23.09
N VAL A 613 -34.08 -3.61 23.50
CA VAL A 613 -33.41 -4.37 24.58
C VAL A 613 -34.23 -4.27 25.86
N ASN A 614 -34.59 -3.05 26.27
CA ASN A 614 -35.39 -2.83 27.47
C ASN A 614 -36.75 -3.54 27.41
N HIS A 615 -37.37 -3.61 26.23
CA HIS A 615 -38.65 -4.30 26.05
C HIS A 615 -38.52 -5.83 26.14
N ILE A 616 -37.45 -6.41 25.58
CA ILE A 616 -37.17 -7.85 25.67
C ILE A 616 -36.85 -8.26 27.12
N GLU A 617 -36.17 -7.38 27.86
CA GLU A 617 -35.84 -7.60 29.27
C GLU A 617 -37.03 -7.37 30.21
N ASN A 618 -37.86 -6.36 29.93
CA ASN A 618 -39.04 -5.98 30.71
C ASN A 618 -40.27 -5.76 29.80
N PRO A 619 -41.05 -6.82 29.51
CA PRO A 619 -42.21 -6.75 28.61
C PRO A 619 -43.29 -5.76 29.06
N ASN A 620 -43.38 -5.49 30.37
CA ASN A 620 -44.37 -4.59 30.99
C ASN A 620 -44.04 -3.10 30.83
N ALA A 621 -42.85 -2.74 30.30
CA ALA A 621 -42.50 -1.36 30.01
C ALA A 621 -43.19 -0.91 28.69
N ILE A 622 -44.35 -0.28 28.83
CA ILE A 622 -45.16 0.22 27.70
C ILE A 622 -44.39 1.32 26.95
N ASN A 623 -44.01 1.04 25.70
CA ASN A 623 -43.60 2.04 24.71
C ASN A 623 -43.95 1.52 23.30
N LEU A 624 -45.24 1.26 23.06
CA LEU A 624 -45.75 0.53 21.89
C LEU A 624 -45.95 1.36 20.60
N ASN A 625 -45.55 2.63 20.53
CA ASN A 625 -45.70 3.46 19.32
C ASN A 625 -44.44 3.55 18.43
N ARG A 626 -43.52 2.59 18.50
CA ARG A 626 -42.30 2.61 17.67
C ARG A 626 -42.29 1.48 16.65
N ASN A 627 -42.30 1.85 15.37
CA ASN A 627 -42.14 0.91 14.27
C ASN A 627 -40.67 0.43 14.17
N PRO A 628 -40.41 -0.89 14.18
CA PRO A 628 -39.07 -1.43 14.04
C PRO A 628 -38.49 -1.12 12.65
N ALA A 629 -37.33 -0.46 12.61
CA ALA A 629 -36.67 -0.05 11.37
C ALA A 629 -35.94 -1.18 10.61
N SER A 630 -35.95 -2.41 11.14
CA SER A 630 -35.29 -3.55 10.51
C SER A 630 -36.04 -4.86 10.72
N SER A 631 -35.84 -5.83 9.82
CA SER A 631 -36.46 -7.15 9.92
C SER A 631 -36.00 -7.93 11.17
N ILE A 632 -34.75 -7.74 11.61
CA ILE A 632 -34.26 -8.27 12.89
C ILE A 632 -35.09 -7.69 14.05
N ALA A 633 -35.21 -6.36 14.12
CA ALA A 633 -35.98 -5.70 15.18
C ALA A 633 -37.45 -6.16 15.18
N LYS A 634 -38.06 -6.28 14.00
CA LYS A 634 -39.44 -6.75 13.84
C LYS A 634 -39.60 -8.19 14.32
N HIS A 635 -38.68 -9.09 13.93
CA HIS A 635 -38.68 -10.48 14.37
C HIS A 635 -38.60 -10.59 15.89
N LEU A 636 -37.62 -9.92 16.51
CA LEU A 636 -37.42 -9.97 17.97
C LEU A 636 -38.62 -9.39 18.73
N LEU A 637 -39.23 -8.32 18.23
CA LEU A 637 -40.43 -7.73 18.83
C LEU A 637 -41.63 -8.67 18.76
N MET A 638 -41.81 -9.38 17.64
CA MET A 638 -42.94 -10.29 17.45
C MET A 638 -42.76 -11.62 18.19
N SER A 639 -41.53 -12.13 18.29
CA SER A 639 -41.25 -13.45 18.88
C SER A 639 -40.94 -13.40 20.38
N GLY A 640 -40.52 -12.24 20.91
CA GLY A 640 -40.06 -12.11 22.30
C GLY A 640 -38.77 -12.89 22.59
N HIS A 641 -38.02 -13.30 21.57
CA HIS A 641 -36.80 -14.09 21.76
C HIS A 641 -35.71 -13.29 22.49
N LYS A 642 -35.20 -13.87 23.58
CA LYS A 642 -33.99 -13.37 24.24
C LYS A 642 -32.76 -13.71 23.41
N ILE A 643 -31.88 -12.72 23.23
CA ILE A 643 -30.63 -12.87 22.46
C ILE A 643 -29.46 -12.27 23.23
N ASN A 644 -28.30 -12.90 23.14
CA ASN A 644 -27.05 -12.27 23.50
C ASN A 644 -26.54 -11.45 22.31
N ILE A 645 -26.46 -10.13 22.47
CA ILE A 645 -26.07 -9.18 21.41
C ILE A 645 -24.65 -9.47 20.89
N ASN A 646 -23.77 -9.96 21.75
CA ASN A 646 -22.37 -10.23 21.39
C ASN A 646 -22.22 -11.51 20.55
N ASP A 647 -23.11 -12.49 20.72
CA ASP A 647 -23.00 -13.80 20.08
C ASP A 647 -23.88 -13.94 18.82
N CYS A 648 -24.96 -13.17 18.75
CA CYS A 648 -25.92 -13.29 17.64
C CYS A 648 -25.40 -12.70 16.32
N PHE A 649 -24.33 -11.90 16.33
CA PHE A 649 -23.73 -11.32 15.13
C PHE A 649 -22.34 -11.87 14.84
N THR A 650 -22.11 -12.26 13.58
CA THR A 650 -20.80 -12.69 13.09
C THR A 650 -20.44 -11.96 11.81
N ILE A 651 -19.22 -11.44 11.70
CA ILE A 651 -18.72 -10.86 10.45
C ILE A 651 -18.26 -12.01 9.56
N ILE A 652 -18.90 -12.18 8.41
CA ILE A 652 -18.63 -13.29 7.47
C ILE A 652 -17.71 -12.88 6.32
N SER A 653 -17.63 -11.58 6.01
CA SER A 653 -16.76 -11.08 4.95
C SER A 653 -16.45 -9.58 5.10
N HIS A 654 -15.40 -9.13 4.45
CA HIS A 654 -15.02 -7.72 4.35
C HIS A 654 -14.52 -7.41 2.93
N ASN A 655 -14.83 -6.22 2.44
CA ASN A 655 -14.29 -5.73 1.17
C ASN A 655 -14.33 -4.20 1.15
N SER A 656 -13.17 -3.57 0.98
CA SER A 656 -13.05 -2.11 0.93
C SER A 656 -13.77 -1.48 -0.27
N ASN A 657 -14.00 -2.26 -1.33
CA ASN A 657 -14.78 -1.81 -2.47
C ASN A 657 -16.28 -1.96 -2.17
N SER A 658 -16.94 -0.83 -1.89
CA SER A 658 -18.37 -0.77 -1.57
C SER A 658 -19.28 -1.41 -2.62
N ARG A 659 -18.90 -1.37 -3.90
CA ARG A 659 -19.66 -2.01 -4.99
C ARG A 659 -19.52 -3.53 -4.93
N LEU A 660 -18.30 -4.05 -4.76
CA LEU A 660 -18.10 -5.49 -4.55
C LEU A 660 -18.79 -5.97 -3.27
N LEU A 661 -18.81 -5.15 -2.22
CA LEU A 661 -19.52 -5.48 -0.98
C LEU A 661 -21.03 -5.67 -1.21
N LYS A 662 -21.67 -4.85 -2.06
CA LYS A 662 -23.08 -5.02 -2.47
C LYS A 662 -23.30 -6.33 -3.22
N VAL A 663 -22.44 -6.63 -4.20
CA VAL A 663 -22.51 -7.87 -4.98
C VAL A 663 -22.34 -9.08 -4.08
N MET A 664 -21.37 -9.04 -3.17
CA MET A 664 -21.11 -10.11 -2.21
C MET A 664 -22.29 -10.32 -1.24
N GLU A 665 -22.96 -9.24 -0.77
CA GLU A 665 -24.18 -9.37 0.04
C GLU A 665 -25.27 -10.14 -0.73
N ALA A 666 -25.52 -9.77 -1.98
CA ALA A 666 -26.51 -10.45 -2.83
C ALA A 666 -26.15 -11.93 -3.06
N LEU A 667 -24.87 -12.24 -3.32
CA LEU A 667 -24.38 -13.62 -3.45
C LEU A 667 -24.57 -14.43 -2.16
N TRP A 668 -24.27 -13.83 -1.00
CA TRP A 668 -24.48 -14.48 0.30
C TRP A 668 -25.96 -14.74 0.59
N ILE A 669 -26.84 -13.79 0.29
CA ILE A 669 -28.29 -13.96 0.43
C ILE A 669 -28.78 -15.09 -0.49
N ASN A 670 -28.34 -15.11 -1.76
CA ASN A 670 -28.70 -16.15 -2.72
C ASN A 670 -28.25 -17.55 -2.27
N HIS A 671 -27.07 -17.66 -1.63
CA HIS A 671 -26.52 -18.94 -1.20
C HIS A 671 -27.07 -19.45 0.14
N ILE A 672 -27.35 -18.54 1.10
CA ILE A 672 -27.81 -18.93 2.44
C ILE A 672 -29.33 -18.99 2.52
N GLN A 673 -30.05 -18.25 1.67
CA GLN A 673 -31.51 -18.09 1.71
C GLN A 673 -32.03 -17.71 3.12
N PRO A 674 -31.52 -16.62 3.72
CA PRO A 674 -31.90 -16.21 5.08
C PRO A 674 -33.37 -15.78 5.19
N LYS A 675 -34.13 -16.44 6.07
CA LYS A 675 -35.56 -16.18 6.31
C LYS A 675 -35.89 -14.73 6.68
N LEU A 676 -34.99 -14.03 7.36
CA LEU A 676 -35.24 -12.65 7.80
C LEU A 676 -34.92 -11.61 6.71
N CYS A 677 -34.48 -12.02 5.51
CA CYS A 677 -34.22 -11.14 4.37
C CYS A 677 -35.40 -11.02 3.40
N VAL A 678 -36.53 -11.70 3.65
CA VAL A 678 -37.71 -11.77 2.76
C VAL A 678 -38.30 -10.40 2.38
N GLN A 679 -38.09 -9.36 3.21
CA GLN A 679 -38.63 -8.01 2.98
C GLN A 679 -37.63 -7.03 2.33
N LYS A 680 -36.38 -7.44 2.08
CA LYS A 680 -35.35 -6.51 1.60
C LYS A 680 -35.39 -6.46 0.08
N SER A 681 -35.76 -5.32 -0.50
CA SER A 681 -35.37 -5.03 -1.89
C SER A 681 -33.85 -5.14 -1.94
N ILE A 682 -33.33 -6.17 -2.62
CA ILE A 682 -31.89 -6.36 -2.69
C ILE A 682 -31.34 -5.17 -3.47
N ASP A 683 -30.44 -4.39 -2.87
CA ASP A 683 -29.84 -3.20 -3.49
C ASP A 683 -29.07 -3.53 -4.80
N PHE A 684 -28.80 -4.81 -5.05
CA PHE A 684 -28.13 -5.31 -6.23
C PHE A 684 -28.76 -6.62 -6.70
N ASN A 685 -29.32 -6.62 -7.90
CA ASN A 685 -29.79 -7.83 -8.55
C ASN A 685 -28.62 -8.55 -9.24
N LEU A 686 -28.40 -9.81 -8.87
CA LEU A 686 -27.42 -10.67 -9.53
C LEU A 686 -27.80 -10.81 -11.01
N ARG A 687 -26.83 -10.59 -11.90
CA ARG A 687 -27.07 -10.60 -13.36
C ARG A 687 -26.60 -11.89 -14.01
N LEU A 688 -25.74 -12.63 -13.33
CA LEU A 688 -25.29 -13.94 -13.76
C LEU A 688 -26.13 -15.03 -13.08
N PRO A 689 -26.40 -16.15 -13.78
CA PRO A 689 -27.25 -17.22 -13.29
C PRO A 689 -26.51 -18.10 -12.27
N TRP A 690 -26.26 -17.55 -11.07
CA TRP A 690 -25.67 -18.32 -9.97
C TRP A 690 -26.69 -19.28 -9.39
N THR A 691 -26.34 -20.56 -9.31
CA THR A 691 -27.11 -21.54 -8.54
C THR A 691 -26.99 -21.21 -7.04
N ALA A 692 -28.11 -21.32 -6.32
CA ALA A 692 -28.14 -21.22 -4.85
C ALA A 692 -27.21 -22.26 -4.22
#